data_AF-G8YQJ0-F1
#
_entry.id   AF-G8YQJ0-F1
#
_cell.length_a   1.000
_cell.length_b   1.000
_cell.length_c   1.000
_cell.angle_alpha   90.00
_cell.angle_beta   90.00
_cell.angle_gamma   90.00
#
_symmetry.space_group_name_H-M   'P 1'
#
loop_
_entity.id
_entity.type
_entity.pdbx_description
1 polymer ?
#
loop_
_entity_poly.entity_id
_entity_poly.type
_entity_poly.pdbx_seq_one_letter_code
_entity_poly.pdbx_strand_id
1 'polypeptide(L)'
;MKQYIVVFVFLINIVKVLSAVDGAEQLEEALIRIERLRSQYSPPASIYNRRNIDNNLYIPQYDSSKEDYENIFNRPAFVHPILSDEILPLLETSAEKGNHEASILLGDFYTFGNFSLPVNYSKAYSYYRHAVQLKANGHAYFMLGFFYATGAFGELELDQHKANLYFEFGAANDDVNSILALAYRNLHGVGTSISCEKALYYYTRVAHIGMDLLRKNGVTPDILPIYNIRLPDFNGGLYGNQVSESPLTIFSTSQFYHRKKNLLNQYTIDVDHEFIDFFFDALKYYYGDIFLPANSTKALEILHDCIEYGNMMFHSKNYYTNNFNMDFLGQCNAFLGHMYLIGYGAEKDYNKALHYLEASTKIKNTSEALNDLGVLYASDMAPSGRDQVKAARYLNRAAKMGYNEAFLNIAKLLMNNSDTNYLNNPYRDKIFDNIQKGVSAGNVECLFYYAEFFQSGIVKDIHPEKRYNCENIVIYYKKFVEKLEPFFFPHLRYAVEELKQGNFKNTLLGYSIAAEQGAANAQVSSAYLLYQTQPFRSSYKRKTFTSDRIKAAIKYLEKASLGNDIDSTVLLGDLYLNGVEGSNFEKDQNKAFNYYKKAESQYSSHGCYNIGYMFEYGLGPANKTVDYFMAKRYYDLSLKYQELSYRNKVPINLALLRLRLKYLFNRKSIDDHESHDESSGWLNAFNNMKAEYYDSNDDLNQEEAREKARAHHEGTSYDYDDEEYDVGDYLVLFITCSFFLIIFVQNIMQRIRRWRNANNNNENNENNANNGINGIDGNPQNANDQVNARFGFNIGGANVEFHFFAI
;
A
#
# COMPACT_ATOMS: atom_id res chain seq x y z
N MET A 1 41.17 -37.14 -41.06
CA MET A 1 39.92 -36.47 -40.62
C MET A 1 39.88 -36.17 -39.11
N LYS A 2 40.01 -37.15 -38.20
CA LYS A 2 39.97 -36.88 -36.73
C LYS A 2 41.00 -35.86 -36.22
N GLN A 3 42.24 -35.86 -36.74
CA GLN A 3 43.26 -34.86 -36.35
C GLN A 3 42.95 -33.43 -36.83
N TYR A 4 42.31 -33.26 -38.00
CA TYR A 4 41.91 -31.94 -38.50
C TYR A 4 40.76 -31.33 -37.70
N ILE A 5 39.83 -32.17 -37.21
CA ILE A 5 38.74 -31.72 -36.33
C ILE A 5 39.29 -31.22 -34.98
N VAL A 6 40.28 -31.91 -34.41
CA VAL A 6 40.90 -31.49 -33.15
C VAL A 6 41.63 -30.15 -33.29
N VAL A 7 42.40 -29.96 -34.37
CA VAL A 7 43.11 -28.69 -34.64
C VAL A 7 42.12 -27.55 -34.90
N PHE A 8 41.02 -27.80 -35.62
CA PHE A 8 40.00 -26.79 -35.89
C PHE A 8 39.24 -26.38 -34.61
N VAL A 9 38.89 -27.34 -33.74
CA VAL A 9 38.30 -27.05 -32.43
C VAL A 9 39.27 -26.29 -31.52
N PHE A 10 40.56 -26.63 -31.57
CA PHE A 10 41.59 -25.93 -30.80
C PHE A 10 41.80 -24.49 -31.27
N LEU A 11 41.82 -24.25 -32.58
CA LEU A 11 41.88 -22.91 -33.18
C LEU A 11 40.64 -22.08 -32.85
N ILE A 12 39.44 -22.67 -32.89
CA ILE A 12 38.20 -21.99 -32.46
C ILE A 12 38.28 -21.61 -30.97
N ASN A 13 38.81 -22.50 -30.13
CA ASN A 13 38.97 -22.20 -28.70
C ASN A 13 40.01 -21.11 -28.45
N ILE A 14 41.13 -21.07 -29.19
CA ILE A 14 42.12 -20.00 -29.09
C ILE A 14 41.53 -18.66 -29.55
N VAL A 15 40.78 -18.64 -30.66
CA VAL A 15 40.09 -17.43 -31.15
C VAL A 15 39.05 -16.95 -30.14
N LYS A 16 38.31 -17.86 -29.49
CA LYS A 16 37.36 -17.53 -28.40
C LYS A 16 38.05 -16.97 -27.17
N VAL A 17 39.24 -17.46 -26.83
CA VAL A 17 40.02 -16.96 -25.68
C VAL A 17 40.57 -15.57 -26.00
N LEU A 18 41.12 -15.35 -27.20
CA LEU A 18 41.60 -14.03 -27.63
C LEU A 18 40.46 -13.00 -27.72
N SER A 19 39.30 -13.39 -28.28
CA SER A 19 38.14 -12.49 -28.35
C SER A 19 37.56 -12.17 -26.97
N ALA A 20 37.63 -13.12 -26.01
CA ALA A 20 37.21 -12.89 -24.64
C ALA A 20 38.14 -11.93 -23.89
N VAL A 21 39.45 -11.97 -24.16
CA VAL A 21 40.42 -11.02 -23.58
C VAL A 21 40.17 -9.60 -24.10
N ASP A 22 39.99 -9.43 -25.42
CA ASP A 22 39.69 -8.12 -26.02
C ASP A 22 38.31 -7.58 -25.63
N GLY A 23 37.36 -8.46 -25.31
CA GLY A 23 36.04 -8.07 -24.79
C GLY A 23 36.07 -7.66 -23.31
N ALA A 24 37.02 -8.17 -22.52
CA ALA A 24 37.20 -7.79 -21.12
C ALA A 24 37.80 -6.38 -21.00
N GLU A 25 38.76 -6.02 -21.84
CA GLU A 25 39.39 -4.68 -21.85
C GLU A 25 38.36 -3.57 -22.14
N GLN A 26 37.49 -3.80 -23.13
CA GLN A 26 36.41 -2.85 -23.46
C GLN A 26 35.37 -2.71 -22.34
N LEU A 27 35.09 -3.79 -21.60
CA LEU A 27 34.19 -3.74 -20.46
C LEU A 27 34.81 -2.93 -19.32
N GLU A 28 36.08 -3.15 -19.02
CA GLU A 28 36.80 -2.42 -17.97
C GLU A 28 36.84 -0.92 -18.28
N GLU A 29 37.13 -0.56 -19.53
CA GLU A 29 37.07 0.83 -19.99
C GLU A 29 35.67 1.43 -19.84
N ALA A 30 34.62 0.69 -20.21
CA ALA A 30 33.24 1.14 -20.03
C ALA A 30 32.90 1.34 -18.55
N LEU A 31 33.32 0.45 -17.65
CA LEU A 31 33.07 0.56 -16.20
C LEU A 31 33.71 1.81 -15.60
N ILE A 32 34.96 2.12 -15.97
CA ILE A 32 35.64 3.35 -15.53
C ILE A 32 34.87 4.59 -15.99
N ARG A 33 34.37 4.60 -17.23
CA ARG A 33 33.57 5.72 -17.77
C ARG A 33 32.21 5.83 -17.07
N ILE A 34 31.57 4.71 -16.71
CA ILE A 34 30.34 4.68 -15.92
C ILE A 34 30.54 5.29 -14.53
N GLU A 35 31.64 4.96 -13.85
CA GLU A 35 31.95 5.54 -12.53
C GLU A 35 32.16 7.06 -12.62
N ARG A 36 32.87 7.53 -13.64
CA ARG A 36 33.02 8.96 -13.92
C ARG A 36 31.66 9.62 -14.15
N LEU A 37 30.83 9.01 -14.99
CA LEU A 37 29.48 9.52 -15.25
C LEU A 37 28.62 9.58 -13.98
N ARG A 38 28.70 8.56 -13.10
CA ARG A 38 27.97 8.52 -11.83
C ARG A 38 28.31 9.70 -10.91
N SER A 39 29.56 10.14 -10.89
CA SER A 39 29.96 11.31 -10.08
C SER A 39 29.53 12.66 -10.68
N GLN A 40 29.35 12.74 -12.00
CA GLN A 40 28.97 13.97 -12.70
C GLN A 40 27.46 14.10 -12.89
N TYR A 41 26.74 12.97 -12.92
CA TYR A 41 25.31 12.95 -13.17
C TYR A 41 24.53 13.45 -11.97
N SER A 42 23.84 14.59 -12.17
CA SER A 42 22.83 15.07 -11.24
C SER A 42 21.45 14.73 -11.81
N PRO A 43 20.61 13.98 -11.08
CA PRO A 43 19.26 13.68 -11.53
C PRO A 43 18.46 14.99 -11.71
N PRO A 44 17.48 15.01 -12.61
CA PRO A 44 16.64 16.17 -12.81
C PRO A 44 15.89 16.54 -11.53
N ALA A 45 15.58 17.83 -11.36
CA ALA A 45 14.89 18.33 -10.17
C ALA A 45 13.59 17.55 -9.90
N SER A 46 13.39 17.13 -8.65
CA SER A 46 12.22 16.37 -8.22
C SER A 46 10.93 17.18 -8.42
N ILE A 47 9.98 16.56 -9.09
CA ILE A 47 8.63 17.09 -9.30
C ILE A 47 7.83 16.91 -8.01
N TYR A 48 7.85 15.70 -7.46
CA TYR A 48 7.20 15.40 -6.20
C TYR A 48 8.18 15.51 -5.04
N ASN A 49 7.78 16.31 -4.08
CA ASN A 49 8.45 16.59 -2.83
C ASN A 49 7.42 16.44 -1.71
N ARG A 50 7.92 16.39 -0.48
CA ARG A 50 7.07 16.26 0.71
C ARG A 50 5.89 17.25 0.78
N ARG A 51 6.06 18.47 0.27
CA ARG A 51 5.03 19.51 0.39
C ARG A 51 3.91 19.40 -0.64
N ASN A 52 4.11 18.64 -1.73
CA ASN A 52 3.21 18.66 -2.87
C ASN A 52 2.73 17.28 -3.32
N ILE A 53 3.21 16.17 -2.73
CA ILE A 53 2.75 14.83 -3.14
C ILE A 53 1.45 14.42 -2.45
N ASP A 54 1.28 14.79 -1.17
CA ASP A 54 0.10 14.43 -0.38
C ASP A 54 -1.17 15.07 -0.99
N ASN A 55 -2.16 14.23 -1.29
CA ASN A 55 -3.42 14.50 -2.00
C ASN A 55 -3.27 15.09 -3.41
N ASN A 56 -2.07 15.04 -3.99
CA ASN A 56 -1.72 15.72 -5.23
C ASN A 56 -0.92 14.81 -6.19
N LEU A 57 -0.81 13.52 -5.88
CA LEU A 57 -0.19 12.56 -6.78
C LEU A 57 -1.07 12.39 -8.03
N TYR A 58 -0.60 12.87 -9.17
CA TYR A 58 -1.29 12.77 -10.44
C TYR A 58 -0.49 11.92 -11.42
N ILE A 59 -1.03 10.75 -11.74
CA ILE A 59 -0.47 9.89 -12.77
C ILE A 59 -1.13 10.26 -14.12
N PRO A 60 -0.39 10.42 -15.23
CA PRO A 60 -0.94 10.78 -16.54
C PRO A 60 -1.80 9.68 -17.17
N GLN A 61 -2.38 9.97 -18.34
CA GLN A 61 -2.91 8.95 -19.25
C GLN A 61 -1.74 8.16 -19.87
N TYR A 62 -1.92 6.85 -20.08
CA TYR A 62 -0.94 6.04 -20.81
C TYR A 62 -1.21 6.11 -22.32
N ASP A 63 -0.20 6.46 -23.11
CA ASP A 63 -0.27 6.51 -24.57
C ASP A 63 0.30 5.21 -25.16
N SER A 64 -0.58 4.38 -25.72
CA SER A 64 -0.19 3.11 -26.33
C SER A 64 0.68 3.27 -27.57
N SER A 65 0.65 4.42 -28.24
CA SER A 65 1.45 4.67 -29.44
C SER A 65 2.92 4.96 -29.13
N LYS A 66 3.18 5.55 -27.96
CA LYS A 66 4.52 5.88 -27.47
C LYS A 66 5.06 4.86 -26.46
N GLU A 67 4.22 3.93 -26.05
CA GLU A 67 4.50 2.96 -24.98
C GLU A 67 4.94 3.64 -23.67
N ASP A 68 4.41 4.82 -23.40
CA ASP A 68 4.77 5.64 -22.23
C ASP A 68 3.58 6.47 -21.75
N TYR A 69 3.70 7.03 -20.55
CA TYR A 69 2.72 7.97 -20.03
C TYR A 69 2.83 9.32 -20.75
N GLU A 70 1.69 10.00 -20.92
CA GLU A 70 1.64 11.34 -21.49
C GLU A 70 2.55 12.29 -20.69
N ASN A 71 3.51 12.90 -21.38
CA ASN A 71 4.47 13.79 -20.75
C ASN A 71 3.82 15.15 -20.48
N ILE A 72 3.27 15.31 -19.28
CA ILE A 72 2.67 16.58 -18.82
C ILE A 72 3.75 17.64 -18.60
N PHE A 73 4.97 17.21 -18.22
CA PHE A 73 6.02 18.09 -17.75
C PHE A 73 6.95 18.59 -18.87
N ASN A 74 6.73 18.17 -20.13
CA ASN A 74 7.51 18.57 -21.31
C ASN A 74 9.03 18.50 -21.11
N ARG A 75 9.52 17.55 -20.31
CA ARG A 75 10.97 17.34 -20.15
C ARG A 75 11.45 16.50 -21.34
N PRO A 76 12.33 17.01 -22.22
CA PRO A 76 12.93 16.16 -23.24
C PRO A 76 13.77 15.08 -22.55
N ALA A 77 13.68 13.85 -23.04
CA ALA A 77 14.56 12.78 -22.60
C ALA A 77 16.00 13.14 -23.00
N PHE A 78 16.75 13.72 -22.06
CA PHE A 78 18.15 14.06 -22.28
C PHE A 78 18.98 12.83 -21.94
N VAL A 79 19.36 12.07 -22.97
CA VAL A 79 20.38 11.03 -22.82
C VAL A 79 21.73 11.73 -22.69
N HIS A 80 22.49 11.37 -21.66
CA HIS A 80 23.80 11.97 -21.44
C HIS A 80 24.74 11.62 -22.63
N PRO A 81 25.42 12.59 -23.27
CA PRO A 81 26.25 12.33 -24.46
C PRO A 81 27.35 11.28 -24.23
N ILE A 82 28.00 11.33 -23.06
CA ILE A 82 29.01 10.30 -22.68
C ILE A 82 28.39 8.90 -22.65
N LEU A 83 27.11 8.76 -22.27
CA LEU A 83 26.45 7.47 -22.28
C LEU A 83 26.23 6.99 -23.72
N SER A 84 25.63 7.83 -24.57
CA SER A 84 25.27 7.46 -25.94
C SER A 84 26.47 7.24 -26.85
N ASP A 85 27.48 8.10 -26.75
CA ASP A 85 28.56 8.19 -27.73
C ASP A 85 29.76 7.34 -27.35
N GLU A 86 29.95 7.07 -26.06
CA GLU A 86 31.12 6.37 -25.54
C GLU A 86 30.78 5.05 -24.86
N ILE A 87 29.91 5.06 -23.84
CA ILE A 87 29.68 3.88 -23.00
C ILE A 87 28.89 2.80 -23.74
N LEU A 88 27.75 3.14 -24.35
CA LEU A 88 26.91 2.15 -25.04
C LEU A 88 27.65 1.45 -26.19
N PRO A 89 28.39 2.13 -27.08
CA PRO A 89 29.15 1.46 -28.13
C PRO A 89 30.25 0.53 -27.60
N LEU A 90 30.93 0.92 -26.52
CA LEU A 90 31.93 0.05 -25.87
C LEU A 90 31.31 -1.21 -25.29
N LEU A 91 30.14 -1.08 -24.64
CA LEU A 91 29.41 -2.23 -24.11
C LEU A 91 28.86 -3.13 -25.22
N GLU A 92 28.33 -2.55 -26.30
CA GLU A 92 27.79 -3.30 -27.45
C GLU A 92 28.91 -4.09 -28.14
N THR A 93 30.07 -3.47 -28.40
CA THR A 93 31.23 -4.17 -28.98
C THR A 93 31.77 -5.27 -28.05
N SER A 94 31.81 -5.03 -26.74
CA SER A 94 32.19 -6.05 -25.75
C SER A 94 31.22 -7.23 -25.73
N ALA A 95 29.91 -6.95 -25.80
CA ALA A 95 28.87 -7.98 -25.86
C ALA A 95 28.99 -8.81 -27.15
N GLU A 96 29.21 -8.19 -28.30
CA GLU A 96 29.43 -8.88 -29.59
C GLU A 96 30.65 -9.80 -29.57
N LYS A 97 31.71 -9.44 -28.83
CA LYS A 97 32.88 -10.30 -28.61
C LYS A 97 32.64 -11.50 -27.68
N GLY A 98 31.42 -11.65 -27.16
CA GLY A 98 31.00 -12.77 -26.31
C GLY A 98 31.15 -12.51 -24.81
N ASN A 99 31.26 -11.25 -24.38
CA ASN A 99 31.27 -10.93 -22.95
C ASN A 99 29.84 -10.93 -22.36
N HIS A 100 29.57 -11.94 -21.52
CA HIS A 100 28.28 -12.09 -20.85
C HIS A 100 27.95 -10.95 -19.87
N GLU A 101 28.95 -10.39 -19.16
CA GLU A 101 28.72 -9.31 -18.19
C GLU A 101 28.33 -8.00 -18.89
N ALA A 102 28.97 -7.70 -20.04
CA ALA A 102 28.59 -6.56 -20.87
C ALA A 102 27.15 -6.69 -21.38
N SER A 103 26.74 -7.91 -21.78
CA SER A 103 25.36 -8.20 -22.19
C SER A 103 24.36 -7.98 -21.04
N ILE A 104 24.70 -8.38 -19.81
CA ILE A 104 23.85 -8.14 -18.63
C ILE A 104 23.74 -6.65 -18.34
N LEU A 105 24.86 -5.93 -18.34
CA LEU A 105 24.89 -4.48 -18.13
C LEU A 105 24.02 -3.76 -19.16
N LEU A 106 24.15 -4.07 -20.46
CA LEU A 106 23.27 -3.52 -21.50
C LEU A 106 21.80 -3.82 -21.22
N GLY A 107 21.49 -5.05 -20.82
CA GLY A 107 20.14 -5.44 -20.38
C GLY A 107 19.63 -4.53 -19.26
N ASP A 108 20.44 -4.28 -18.23
CA ASP A 108 20.09 -3.43 -17.10
C ASP A 108 19.92 -1.96 -17.51
N PHE A 109 20.80 -1.43 -18.36
CA PHE A 109 20.68 -0.06 -18.91
C PHE A 109 19.35 0.12 -19.63
N TYR A 110 19.01 -0.77 -20.55
CA TYR A 110 17.76 -0.70 -21.31
C TYR A 110 16.51 -1.03 -20.47
N THR A 111 16.64 -1.76 -19.36
CA THR A 111 15.52 -2.06 -18.46
C THR A 111 15.23 -0.92 -17.51
N PHE A 112 16.22 -0.43 -16.78
CA PHE A 112 16.05 0.58 -15.73
C PHE A 112 16.22 2.02 -16.22
N GLY A 113 16.64 2.22 -17.46
CA GLY A 113 16.79 3.57 -18.03
C GLY A 113 17.84 4.42 -17.30
N ASN A 114 18.94 3.79 -16.89
CA ASN A 114 19.99 4.46 -16.12
C ASN A 114 20.54 5.70 -16.85
N PHE A 115 20.78 6.78 -16.12
CA PHE A 115 21.25 8.07 -16.64
C PHE A 115 20.35 8.68 -17.72
N SER A 116 19.04 8.59 -17.51
CA SER A 116 18.00 9.13 -18.42
C SER A 116 17.94 8.41 -19.79
N LEU A 117 18.44 7.17 -19.88
CA LEU A 117 18.27 6.36 -21.08
C LEU A 117 16.79 5.94 -21.23
N PRO A 118 16.18 6.06 -22.43
CA PRO A 118 14.82 5.58 -22.63
C PRO A 118 14.78 4.05 -22.52
N VAL A 119 13.80 3.57 -21.75
CA VAL A 119 13.60 2.15 -21.51
C VAL A 119 13.13 1.43 -22.77
N ASN A 120 13.72 0.27 -23.05
CA ASN A 120 13.35 -0.60 -24.17
C ASN A 120 13.42 -2.07 -23.74
N TYR A 121 12.27 -2.66 -23.41
CA TYR A 121 12.22 -4.02 -22.88
C TYR A 121 12.57 -5.08 -23.94
N SER A 122 12.28 -4.82 -25.22
CA SER A 122 12.64 -5.75 -26.31
C SER A 122 14.15 -5.89 -26.48
N LYS A 123 14.89 -4.78 -26.48
CA LYS A 123 16.37 -4.80 -26.51
C LYS A 123 16.95 -5.43 -25.25
N ALA A 124 16.41 -5.05 -24.08
CA ALA A 124 16.85 -5.63 -22.82
C ALA A 124 16.70 -7.15 -22.80
N TYR A 125 15.52 -7.65 -23.22
CA TYR A 125 15.24 -9.08 -23.34
C TYR A 125 16.23 -9.81 -24.27
N SER A 126 16.58 -9.22 -25.42
CA SER A 126 17.57 -9.83 -26.32
C SER A 126 18.95 -9.94 -25.68
N TYR A 127 19.38 -8.92 -24.93
CA TYR A 127 20.68 -8.91 -24.27
C TYR A 127 20.75 -9.88 -23.08
N TYR A 128 19.72 -9.99 -22.25
CA TYR A 128 19.68 -11.01 -21.20
C TYR A 128 19.66 -12.42 -21.77
N ARG A 129 18.91 -12.65 -22.86
CA ARG A 129 18.90 -13.95 -23.55
C ARG A 129 20.29 -14.28 -24.10
N HIS A 130 20.96 -13.31 -24.70
CA HIS A 130 22.32 -13.46 -25.19
C HIS A 130 23.31 -13.78 -24.05
N ALA A 131 23.21 -13.08 -22.92
CA ALA A 131 24.05 -13.32 -21.75
C ALA A 131 23.94 -14.77 -21.23
N VAL A 132 22.70 -15.25 -21.07
CA VAL A 132 22.41 -16.61 -20.58
C VAL A 132 22.89 -17.70 -21.55
N GLN A 133 22.88 -17.43 -22.87
CA GLN A 133 23.42 -18.34 -23.88
C GLN A 133 24.94 -18.49 -23.78
N LEU A 134 25.64 -17.44 -23.34
CA LEU A 134 27.09 -17.45 -23.14
C LEU A 134 27.45 -18.13 -21.81
N LYS A 135 26.81 -17.73 -20.71
CA LYS A 135 27.08 -18.26 -19.37
C LYS A 135 25.85 -18.13 -18.48
N ALA A 136 25.61 -19.15 -17.65
CA ALA A 136 24.57 -19.11 -16.63
C ALA A 136 24.83 -17.95 -15.65
N ASN A 137 23.80 -17.12 -15.43
CA ASN A 137 23.83 -16.01 -14.48
C ASN A 137 22.46 -15.87 -13.82
N GLY A 138 22.43 -15.83 -12.50
CA GLY A 138 21.19 -15.81 -11.72
C GLY A 138 20.31 -14.57 -11.97
N HIS A 139 20.91 -13.38 -12.03
CA HIS A 139 20.20 -12.11 -12.29
C HIS A 139 19.62 -12.07 -13.70
N ALA A 140 20.37 -12.50 -14.72
CA ALA A 140 19.85 -12.56 -16.09
C ALA A 140 18.66 -13.53 -16.20
N TYR A 141 18.71 -14.67 -15.52
CA TYR A 141 17.59 -15.61 -15.44
C TYR A 141 16.38 -15.00 -14.72
N PHE A 142 16.59 -14.27 -13.63
CA PHE A 142 15.53 -13.54 -12.94
C PHE A 142 14.82 -12.55 -13.87
N MET A 143 15.58 -11.72 -14.59
CA MET A 143 15.02 -10.71 -15.50
C MET A 143 14.24 -11.34 -16.66
N LEU A 144 14.75 -12.44 -17.24
CA LEU A 144 13.99 -13.21 -18.24
C LEU A 144 12.69 -13.79 -17.65
N GLY A 145 12.76 -14.35 -16.44
CA GLY A 145 11.58 -14.84 -15.72
C GLY A 145 10.54 -13.75 -15.48
N PHE A 146 11.00 -12.55 -15.08
CA PHE A 146 10.17 -11.37 -14.89
C PHE A 146 9.50 -10.91 -16.20
N PHE A 147 10.22 -10.87 -17.32
CA PHE A 147 9.64 -10.51 -18.61
C PHE A 147 8.56 -11.51 -19.06
N TYR A 148 8.78 -12.82 -18.91
CA TYR A 148 7.73 -13.81 -19.19
C TYR A 148 6.56 -13.74 -18.20
N ALA A 149 6.80 -13.38 -16.94
CA ALA A 149 5.77 -13.29 -15.91
C ALA A 149 4.81 -12.11 -16.15
N THR A 150 5.33 -10.98 -16.63
CA THR A 150 4.59 -9.73 -16.82
C THR A 150 4.21 -9.45 -18.26
N GLY A 151 4.87 -10.09 -19.23
CA GLY A 151 4.76 -9.78 -20.67
C GLY A 151 5.18 -8.35 -20.99
N ALA A 152 5.98 -7.70 -20.13
CA ALA A 152 6.31 -6.27 -20.21
C ALA A 152 5.07 -5.39 -20.45
N PHE A 153 3.93 -5.76 -19.87
CA PHE A 153 2.64 -5.06 -19.96
C PHE A 153 2.07 -4.94 -21.39
N GLY A 154 2.42 -5.86 -22.28
CA GLY A 154 1.93 -5.94 -23.66
C GLY A 154 3.02 -5.87 -24.73
N GLU A 155 4.26 -5.55 -24.37
CA GLU A 155 5.39 -5.49 -25.32
C GLU A 155 5.97 -6.89 -25.65
N LEU A 156 5.83 -7.87 -24.75
CA LEU A 156 6.39 -9.22 -24.89
C LEU A 156 5.34 -10.31 -24.66
N GLU A 157 5.64 -11.54 -25.10
CA GLU A 157 4.79 -12.71 -24.86
C GLU A 157 4.73 -13.07 -23.37
N LEU A 158 3.51 -13.23 -22.86
CA LEU A 158 3.25 -13.65 -21.48
C LEU A 158 3.20 -15.17 -21.37
N ASP A 159 4.04 -15.75 -20.51
CA ASP A 159 4.08 -17.20 -20.26
C ASP A 159 4.48 -17.48 -18.79
N GLN A 160 3.49 -17.85 -17.97
CA GLN A 160 3.73 -18.10 -16.54
C GLN A 160 4.57 -19.36 -16.27
N HIS A 161 4.54 -20.35 -17.16
CA HIS A 161 5.26 -21.60 -16.96
C HIS A 161 6.73 -21.42 -17.32
N LYS A 162 7.03 -20.72 -18.42
CA LYS A 162 8.40 -20.30 -18.73
C LYS A 162 8.96 -19.40 -17.63
N ALA A 163 8.17 -18.45 -17.13
CA ALA A 163 8.60 -17.61 -16.01
C ALA A 163 9.07 -18.44 -14.82
N ASN A 164 8.28 -19.44 -14.41
CA ASN A 164 8.63 -20.36 -13.33
C ASN A 164 9.93 -21.13 -13.61
N LEU A 165 10.09 -21.65 -14.83
CA LEU A 165 11.31 -22.35 -15.22
C LEU A 165 12.55 -21.45 -15.12
N TYR A 166 12.46 -20.21 -15.58
CA TYR A 166 13.56 -19.24 -15.50
C TYR A 166 13.88 -18.84 -14.06
N PHE A 167 12.87 -18.67 -13.20
CA PHE A 167 13.13 -18.45 -11.78
C PHE A 167 13.80 -19.66 -11.10
N GLU A 168 13.47 -20.89 -11.47
CA GLU A 168 14.18 -22.08 -10.96
C GLU A 168 15.66 -22.08 -11.39
N PHE A 169 15.97 -21.70 -12.64
CA PHE A 169 17.35 -21.51 -13.07
C PHE A 169 18.06 -20.38 -12.30
N GLY A 170 17.37 -19.27 -12.03
CA GLY A 170 17.89 -18.19 -11.20
C GLY A 170 18.21 -18.65 -9.78
N ALA A 171 17.27 -19.35 -9.14
CA ALA A 171 17.40 -19.88 -7.79
C ALA A 171 18.48 -20.98 -7.66
N ALA A 172 18.71 -21.76 -8.72
CA ALA A 172 19.82 -22.72 -8.80
C ALA A 172 21.20 -22.04 -8.89
N ASN A 173 21.24 -20.76 -9.30
CA ASN A 173 22.45 -19.92 -9.32
C ASN A 173 22.46 -18.92 -8.13
N ASP A 174 21.75 -19.25 -7.04
CA ASP A 174 21.69 -18.47 -5.79
C ASP A 174 21.21 -17.01 -5.93
N ASP A 175 20.43 -16.71 -6.97
CA ASP A 175 19.78 -15.40 -7.09
C ASP A 175 18.61 -15.27 -6.11
N VAL A 176 18.76 -14.32 -5.16
CA VAL A 176 17.80 -14.09 -4.09
C VAL A 176 16.44 -13.61 -4.64
N ASN A 177 16.44 -12.82 -5.71
CA ASN A 177 15.21 -12.29 -6.31
C ASN A 177 14.34 -13.43 -6.88
N SER A 178 14.96 -14.40 -7.55
CA SER A 178 14.33 -15.60 -8.08
C SER A 178 13.82 -16.52 -6.97
N ILE A 179 14.61 -16.71 -5.91
CA ILE A 179 14.20 -17.50 -4.74
C ILE A 179 12.94 -16.88 -4.10
N LEU A 180 12.90 -15.56 -3.93
CA LEU A 180 11.73 -14.85 -3.40
C LEU A 180 10.51 -14.98 -4.29
N ALA A 181 10.67 -14.80 -5.61
CA ALA A 181 9.60 -15.00 -6.57
C ALA A 181 9.05 -16.43 -6.50
N LEU A 182 9.90 -17.46 -6.46
CA LEU A 182 9.46 -18.85 -6.31
C LEU A 182 8.76 -19.12 -4.98
N ALA A 183 9.27 -18.54 -3.88
CA ALA A 183 8.67 -18.68 -2.56
C ALA A 183 7.22 -18.19 -2.56
N TYR A 184 6.99 -16.98 -3.07
CA TYR A 184 5.66 -16.38 -3.20
C TYR A 184 4.76 -17.20 -4.15
N ARG A 185 5.30 -17.64 -5.29
CA ARG A 185 4.53 -18.35 -6.32
C ARG A 185 4.11 -19.75 -5.88
N ASN A 186 4.96 -20.48 -5.16
CA ASN A 186 4.60 -21.78 -4.56
C ASN A 186 3.62 -21.63 -3.38
N LEU A 187 3.68 -20.52 -2.62
CA LEU A 187 2.74 -20.25 -1.52
C LEU A 187 1.32 -20.02 -2.03
N HIS A 188 1.17 -19.27 -3.14
CA HIS A 188 -0.13 -18.87 -3.67
C HIS A 188 -0.57 -19.62 -4.95
N GLY A 189 0.26 -20.51 -5.49
CA GLY A 189 -0.07 -21.31 -6.68
C GLY A 189 -0.05 -20.53 -8.00
N VAL A 190 0.89 -19.60 -8.17
CA VAL A 190 0.98 -18.76 -9.39
C VAL A 190 1.78 -19.49 -10.47
N GLY A 191 1.08 -20.10 -11.44
CA GLY A 191 1.70 -20.89 -12.51
C GLY A 191 2.28 -22.23 -12.05
N THR A 192 2.04 -22.61 -10.80
CA THR A 192 2.38 -23.90 -10.17
C THR A 192 1.24 -24.33 -9.24
N SER A 193 1.26 -25.57 -8.76
CA SER A 193 0.39 -25.98 -7.66
C SER A 193 0.82 -25.34 -6.34
N ILE A 194 -0.15 -25.06 -5.47
CA ILE A 194 0.11 -24.58 -4.10
C ILE A 194 0.92 -25.65 -3.36
N SER A 195 2.06 -25.27 -2.80
CA SER A 195 2.94 -26.14 -2.03
C SER A 195 3.61 -25.35 -0.90
N CYS A 196 3.11 -25.54 0.32
CA CYS A 196 3.67 -24.89 1.49
C CYS A 196 5.11 -25.36 1.79
N GLU A 197 5.41 -26.64 1.60
CA GLU A 197 6.75 -27.20 1.86
C GLU A 197 7.83 -26.56 0.98
N LYS A 198 7.53 -26.37 -0.31
CA LYS A 198 8.43 -25.66 -1.23
C LYS A 198 8.57 -24.19 -0.85
N ALA A 199 7.44 -23.53 -0.53
CA ALA A 199 7.48 -22.13 -0.08
C ALA A 199 8.33 -21.97 1.17
N LEU A 200 8.17 -22.85 2.16
CA LEU A 200 8.97 -22.91 3.38
C LEU A 200 10.44 -23.09 3.06
N TYR A 201 10.79 -24.05 2.21
CA TYR A 201 12.18 -24.27 1.78
C TYR A 201 12.83 -22.99 1.22
N TYR A 202 12.16 -22.28 0.30
CA TYR A 202 12.71 -21.05 -0.27
C TYR A 202 12.75 -19.89 0.75
N TYR A 203 11.69 -19.68 1.54
CA TYR A 203 11.65 -18.62 2.54
C TYR A 203 12.68 -18.82 3.67
N THR A 204 12.87 -20.05 4.14
CA THR A 204 13.90 -20.38 5.14
C THR A 204 15.30 -20.04 4.60
N ARG A 205 15.60 -20.38 3.34
CA ARG A 205 16.88 -20.00 2.69
C ARG A 205 17.10 -18.48 2.71
N VAL A 206 16.11 -17.70 2.28
CA VAL A 206 16.24 -16.23 2.25
C VAL A 206 16.32 -15.65 3.65
N ALA A 207 15.58 -16.20 4.60
CA ALA A 207 15.61 -15.77 5.99
C ALA A 207 17.00 -15.96 6.62
N HIS A 208 17.68 -17.09 6.37
CA HIS A 208 19.07 -17.27 6.82
C HIS A 208 20.02 -16.26 6.18
N ILE A 209 19.88 -15.99 4.87
CA ILE A 209 20.65 -14.93 4.19
C ILE A 209 20.41 -13.57 4.87
N GLY A 210 19.15 -13.26 5.20
CA GLY A 210 18.77 -12.03 5.90
C GLY A 210 19.40 -11.93 7.28
N MET A 211 19.40 -13.02 8.05
CA MET A 211 20.05 -13.07 9.36
C MET A 211 21.56 -12.89 9.29
N ASP A 212 22.22 -13.48 8.30
CA ASP A 212 23.66 -13.29 8.09
C ASP A 212 24.00 -11.86 7.67
N LEU A 213 23.14 -11.20 6.90
CA LEU A 213 23.26 -9.78 6.58
C LEU A 213 23.13 -8.89 7.82
N LEU A 214 22.16 -9.17 8.71
CA LEU A 214 22.00 -8.45 9.97
C LEU A 214 23.25 -8.53 10.84
N ARG A 215 23.85 -9.73 10.93
CA ARG A 215 25.09 -9.95 11.70
C ARG A 215 26.28 -9.18 11.13
N LYS A 216 26.44 -9.15 9.79
CA LYS A 216 27.56 -8.48 9.13
C LYS A 216 27.47 -6.97 9.23
N ASN A 217 26.28 -6.40 9.00
CA ASN A 217 26.12 -4.96 8.93
C ASN A 217 26.10 -4.31 10.32
N GLY A 218 25.68 -5.03 11.37
CA GLY A 218 25.61 -4.52 12.75
C GLY A 218 24.65 -3.34 12.96
N VAL A 219 23.96 -2.90 11.90
CA VAL A 219 22.94 -1.87 11.86
C VAL A 219 21.59 -2.57 11.88
N THR A 220 20.71 -2.18 12.82
CA THR A 220 19.35 -2.70 12.89
C THR A 220 18.52 -2.18 11.70
N PRO A 221 17.61 -2.99 11.14
CA PRO A 221 16.73 -2.58 10.04
C PRO A 221 15.93 -1.31 10.33
N ASP A 222 15.65 -1.05 11.61
CA ASP A 222 14.84 0.07 12.08
C ASP A 222 15.45 1.45 11.75
N ILE A 223 16.75 1.50 11.43
CA ILE A 223 17.47 2.73 11.08
C ILE A 223 17.31 3.07 9.58
N LEU A 224 16.96 2.10 8.73
CA LEU A 224 16.86 2.31 7.29
C LEU A 224 15.45 2.76 6.88
N PRO A 225 15.34 3.75 5.97
CA PRO A 225 14.04 4.19 5.47
C PRO A 225 13.37 3.07 4.67
N ILE A 226 12.08 2.86 4.93
CA ILE A 226 11.26 1.85 4.27
C ILE A 226 10.60 2.47 3.03
N TYR A 227 10.74 1.83 1.87
CA TYR A 227 10.17 2.27 0.59
C TYR A 227 8.96 1.44 0.15
N ASN A 228 8.55 0.44 0.94
CA ASN A 228 7.37 -0.38 0.70
C ASN A 228 6.05 0.32 1.03
N ILE A 229 5.74 1.37 0.27
CA ILE A 229 4.53 2.17 0.40
C ILE A 229 3.52 1.85 -0.72
N ARG A 230 2.24 2.00 -0.43
CA ARG A 230 1.19 1.96 -1.44
C ARG A 230 1.03 3.35 -2.04
N LEU A 231 1.29 3.50 -3.34
CA LEU A 231 1.10 4.76 -4.06
C LEU A 231 -0.28 5.40 -3.91
N PRO A 232 -1.41 4.66 -3.98
CA PRO A 232 -2.72 5.29 -3.82
C PRO A 232 -2.92 5.94 -2.43
N ASP A 233 -2.15 5.55 -1.41
CA ASP A 233 -2.26 6.15 -0.08
C ASP A 233 -1.91 7.64 -0.07
N PHE A 234 -1.12 8.13 -1.04
CA PHE A 234 -0.85 9.57 -1.16
C PHE A 234 -2.12 10.36 -1.43
N ASN A 235 -3.13 9.74 -2.06
CA ASN A 235 -4.44 10.34 -2.34
C ASN A 235 -5.53 9.83 -1.38
N GLY A 236 -5.15 9.17 -0.27
CA GLY A 236 -6.09 8.64 0.71
C GLY A 236 -6.52 7.18 0.50
N GLY A 237 -5.82 6.43 -0.35
CA GLY A 237 -6.08 5.03 -0.69
C GLY A 237 -6.76 4.87 -2.05
N LEU A 238 -7.13 3.65 -2.42
CA LEU A 238 -7.66 3.32 -3.76
C LEU A 238 -8.97 4.04 -4.11
N TYR A 239 -9.77 4.35 -3.09
CA TYR A 239 -11.04 5.09 -3.22
C TYR A 239 -10.96 6.51 -2.65
N GLY A 240 -9.78 6.91 -2.16
CA GLY A 240 -9.54 8.20 -1.52
C GLY A 240 -9.90 8.24 -0.03
N ASN A 241 -9.69 9.42 0.55
CA ASN A 241 -9.83 9.67 1.99
C ASN A 241 -11.23 9.30 2.50
N GLN A 242 -11.27 8.68 3.69
CA GLN A 242 -12.50 8.26 4.40
C GLN A 242 -13.32 7.13 3.75
N VAL A 243 -13.02 6.73 2.51
CA VAL A 243 -13.71 5.65 1.81
C VAL A 243 -12.84 4.38 1.80
N SER A 244 -11.56 4.50 1.46
CA SER A 244 -10.61 3.37 1.45
C SER A 244 -10.48 2.76 2.84
N GLU A 245 -10.74 1.47 3.01
CA GLU A 245 -10.77 0.76 4.29
C GLU A 245 -9.42 0.20 4.71
N SER A 246 -8.57 -0.14 3.75
CA SER A 246 -7.25 -0.66 4.07
C SER A 246 -6.39 0.41 4.76
N PRO A 247 -5.59 0.04 5.79
CA PRO A 247 -4.81 1.00 6.56
C PRO A 247 -3.75 1.69 5.68
N LEU A 248 -3.61 3.01 5.84
CA LEU A 248 -2.60 3.79 5.12
C LEU A 248 -1.19 3.35 5.55
N THR A 249 -0.32 3.16 4.56
CA THR A 249 1.06 2.67 4.72
C THR A 249 2.09 3.79 4.77
N ILE A 250 1.70 5.02 4.44
CA ILE A 250 2.60 6.18 4.44
C ILE A 250 2.89 6.57 5.89
N PHE A 251 4.11 6.28 6.33
CA PHE A 251 4.66 6.76 7.59
C PHE A 251 5.87 7.65 7.32
N SER A 252 5.68 8.95 7.51
CA SER A 252 6.77 9.92 7.47
C SER A 252 7.29 10.14 8.89
N THR A 253 8.45 9.53 9.20
CA THR A 253 9.17 9.71 10.48
C THR A 253 9.34 11.20 10.81
N SER A 254 9.69 11.98 9.79
CA SER A 254 9.96 13.40 9.89
C SER A 254 8.69 14.24 10.09
N GLN A 255 7.51 13.80 9.64
CA GLN A 255 6.22 14.42 10.01
C GLN A 255 5.82 14.01 11.42
N PHE A 256 6.02 12.75 11.78
CA PHE A 256 5.69 12.23 13.11
C PHE A 256 6.43 12.98 14.21
N TYR A 257 7.75 13.12 14.11
CA TYR A 257 8.54 13.86 15.11
C TYR A 257 8.24 15.36 15.09
N HIS A 258 7.99 15.96 13.91
CA HIS A 258 7.57 17.36 13.84
C HIS A 258 6.20 17.60 14.49
N ARG A 259 5.22 16.69 14.32
CA ARG A 259 3.91 16.78 14.98
C ARG A 259 4.05 16.60 16.49
N LYS A 260 4.86 15.63 16.95
CA LYS A 260 5.16 15.44 18.38
C LYS A 260 5.82 16.67 19.00
N LYS A 261 6.84 17.22 18.33
CA LYS A 261 7.50 18.49 18.71
C LYS A 261 6.48 19.62 18.86
N ASN A 262 5.66 19.86 17.82
CA ASN A 262 4.64 20.91 17.86
C ASN A 262 3.60 20.68 18.95
N LEU A 263 3.16 19.44 19.14
CA LEU A 263 2.18 19.08 20.16
C LEU A 263 2.73 19.36 21.56
N LEU A 264 3.97 18.96 21.85
CA LEU A 264 4.61 19.21 23.14
C LEU A 264 4.89 20.69 23.36
N ASN A 265 5.22 21.44 22.31
CA ASN A 265 5.40 22.89 22.39
C ASN A 265 4.08 23.64 22.60
N GLN A 266 2.93 23.05 22.23
CA GLN A 266 1.61 23.63 22.47
C GLN A 266 1.12 23.42 23.91
N TYR A 267 1.50 22.32 24.55
CA TYR A 267 1.22 22.13 25.96
C TYR A 267 2.14 23.05 26.78
N THR A 268 1.57 23.80 27.73
CA THR A 268 2.33 24.61 28.70
C THR A 268 3.00 23.70 29.74
N ILE A 269 3.88 22.82 29.27
CA ILE A 269 4.72 21.99 30.11
C ILE A 269 5.88 22.88 30.57
N ASP A 270 6.30 22.75 31.83
CA ASP A 270 7.48 23.41 32.40
C ASP A 270 8.77 22.77 31.83
N VAL A 271 8.92 22.85 30.51
CA VAL A 271 10.03 22.31 29.71
C VAL A 271 10.58 23.44 28.87
N ASP A 272 11.89 23.54 28.83
CA ASP A 272 12.54 24.41 27.87
C ASP A 272 12.37 23.82 26.48
N HIS A 273 11.69 24.56 25.59
CA HIS A 273 11.40 24.12 24.24
C HIS A 273 12.66 23.77 23.45
N GLU A 274 13.83 24.30 23.83
CA GLU A 274 15.11 23.97 23.20
C GLU A 274 15.46 22.48 23.35
N PHE A 275 15.19 21.83 24.49
CA PHE A 275 15.43 20.38 24.65
C PHE A 275 14.54 19.51 23.76
N ILE A 276 13.26 19.89 23.65
CA ILE A 276 12.29 19.22 22.77
C ILE A 276 12.78 19.32 21.32
N ASP A 277 13.23 20.52 20.94
CA ASP A 277 13.71 20.81 19.61
C ASP A 277 14.95 19.99 19.26
N PHE A 278 16.00 20.02 20.11
CA PHE A 278 17.20 19.21 19.91
C PHE A 278 16.87 17.72 19.78
N PHE A 279 16.07 17.17 20.69
CA PHE A 279 15.78 15.75 20.72
C PHE A 279 15.04 15.28 19.47
N PHE A 280 13.94 15.95 19.10
CA PHE A 280 13.16 15.53 17.94
C PHE A 280 13.83 15.86 16.60
N ASP A 281 14.63 16.93 16.52
CA ASP A 281 15.43 17.19 15.33
C ASP A 281 16.57 16.17 15.18
N ALA A 282 17.20 15.72 16.27
CA ALA A 282 18.17 14.62 16.25
C ALA A 282 17.54 13.32 15.74
N LEU A 283 16.39 12.90 16.30
CA LEU A 283 15.68 11.68 15.86
C LEU A 283 15.27 11.74 14.39
N LYS A 284 14.83 12.91 13.91
CA LYS A 284 14.48 13.13 12.51
C LYS A 284 15.66 12.89 11.57
N TYR A 285 16.86 13.36 11.92
CA TYR A 285 18.06 13.12 11.11
C TYR A 285 18.63 11.71 11.31
N TYR A 286 18.48 11.13 12.49
CA TYR A 286 18.92 9.77 12.81
C TYR A 286 18.19 8.72 11.96
N TYR A 287 16.86 8.72 11.95
CA TYR A 287 16.07 7.74 11.19
C TYR A 287 15.92 8.10 9.71
N GLY A 288 15.85 9.39 9.38
CA GLY A 288 15.52 9.80 8.01
C GLY A 288 14.16 9.30 7.53
N ASP A 289 13.84 9.58 6.27
CA ASP A 289 12.56 9.36 5.62
C ASP A 289 12.74 9.28 4.10
N ILE A 290 11.70 8.91 3.37
CA ILE A 290 11.68 8.83 1.90
C ILE A 290 12.14 10.14 1.25
N PHE A 291 11.70 11.29 1.78
CA PHE A 291 12.03 12.62 1.24
C PHE A 291 13.24 13.29 1.91
N LEU A 292 13.65 12.81 3.09
CA LEU A 292 14.77 13.38 3.85
C LEU A 292 15.70 12.23 4.23
N PRO A 293 16.81 12.01 3.51
CA PRO A 293 17.72 10.91 3.83
C PRO A 293 18.27 11.04 5.24
N ALA A 294 18.54 9.91 5.89
CA ALA A 294 19.19 9.87 7.20
C ALA A 294 20.58 10.54 7.12
N ASN A 295 20.90 11.33 8.13
CA ASN A 295 22.19 12.01 8.27
C ASN A 295 22.67 11.85 9.72
N SER A 296 23.49 10.82 9.92
CA SER A 296 23.97 10.43 11.25
C SER A 296 24.97 11.43 11.84
N THR A 297 25.80 12.09 11.02
CA THR A 297 26.75 13.09 11.52
C THR A 297 26.02 14.32 12.06
N LYS A 298 24.99 14.78 11.34
CA LYS A 298 24.16 15.89 11.81
C LYS A 298 23.36 15.52 13.05
N ALA A 299 22.87 14.28 13.15
CA ALA A 299 22.21 13.81 14.36
C ALA A 299 23.17 13.80 15.57
N LEU A 300 24.43 13.40 15.39
CA LEU A 300 25.45 13.46 16.44
C LEU A 300 25.72 14.88 16.90
N GLU A 301 25.90 15.82 15.96
CA GLU A 301 26.13 17.23 16.27
C GLU A 301 25.00 17.79 17.15
N ILE A 302 23.73 17.58 16.74
CA ILE A 302 22.55 18.03 17.49
C ILE A 302 22.48 17.40 18.89
N LEU A 303 22.86 16.12 19.03
CA LEU A 303 22.90 15.45 20.34
C LEU A 303 24.01 15.97 21.25
N HIS A 304 25.18 16.31 20.70
CA HIS A 304 26.24 16.98 21.46
C HIS A 304 25.78 18.35 21.95
N ASP A 305 25.16 19.14 21.08
CA ASP A 305 24.60 20.45 21.43
C ASP A 305 23.55 20.32 22.56
N CYS A 306 22.67 19.31 22.49
CA CYS A 306 21.69 19.01 23.54
C CYS A 306 22.35 18.80 24.92
N ILE A 307 23.46 18.05 24.95
CA ILE A 307 24.16 17.70 26.19
C ILE A 307 24.96 18.88 26.71
N GLU A 308 25.63 19.64 25.85
CA GLU A 308 26.36 20.84 26.22
C GLU A 308 25.41 21.87 26.84
N TYR A 309 24.28 22.13 26.18
CA TYR A 309 23.23 23.00 26.67
C TYR A 309 22.71 22.57 28.05
N GLY A 310 22.43 21.28 28.24
CA GLY A 310 22.03 20.76 29.55
C GLY A 310 23.09 20.88 30.63
N ASN A 311 24.37 20.68 30.31
CA ASN A 311 25.46 20.85 31.26
C ASN A 311 25.65 22.31 31.68
N MET A 312 25.43 23.27 30.75
CA MET A 312 25.41 24.69 31.06
C MET A 312 24.25 25.05 32.00
N MET A 313 23.06 24.50 31.76
CA MET A 313 21.86 24.81 32.54
C MET A 313 21.88 24.21 33.96
N PHE A 314 22.38 22.98 34.14
CA PHE A 314 22.22 22.20 35.38
C PHE A 314 23.48 22.05 36.27
N HIS A 315 24.52 22.87 36.06
CA HIS A 315 25.81 22.87 36.77
C HIS A 315 25.86 22.09 38.11
N SER A 316 26.53 20.92 38.11
CA SER A 316 27.04 20.07 39.22
C SER A 316 26.25 19.83 40.53
N LYS A 317 25.16 20.53 40.83
CA LYS A 317 24.60 20.55 42.20
C LYS A 317 23.16 20.11 42.36
N ASN A 318 22.32 20.01 41.33
CA ASN A 318 20.94 19.55 41.52
C ASN A 318 20.41 18.70 40.36
N TYR A 319 20.92 17.46 40.22
CA TYR A 319 20.27 16.40 39.42
C TYR A 319 18.97 15.86 40.07
N TYR A 320 18.53 16.42 41.20
CA TYR A 320 17.44 15.89 42.03
C TYR A 320 16.08 16.57 41.84
N THR A 321 15.99 17.63 41.02
CA THR A 321 14.69 18.18 40.64
C THR A 321 14.14 17.38 39.48
N ASN A 322 13.08 16.63 39.74
CA ASN A 322 12.37 15.76 38.79
C ASN A 322 11.64 16.64 37.74
N ASN A 323 12.42 17.28 36.86
CA ASN A 323 11.96 18.18 35.81
C ASN A 323 12.02 17.45 34.46
N PHE A 324 11.02 17.64 33.61
CA PHE A 324 10.94 17.08 32.27
C PHE A 324 12.15 17.44 31.38
N ASN A 325 12.84 18.57 31.64
CA ASN A 325 14.12 18.88 30.98
C ASN A 325 15.20 17.81 31.21
N MET A 326 15.26 17.25 32.42
CA MET A 326 16.21 16.18 32.75
C MET A 326 15.87 14.87 32.03
N ASP A 327 14.60 14.65 31.68
CA ASP A 327 14.17 13.49 30.91
C ASP A 327 14.75 13.55 29.49
N PHE A 328 14.61 14.69 28.83
CA PHE A 328 15.18 14.90 27.49
C PHE A 328 16.70 14.87 27.50
N LEU A 329 17.36 15.46 28.52
CA LEU A 329 18.80 15.37 28.67
C LEU A 329 19.27 13.92 28.89
N GLY A 330 18.56 13.16 29.71
CA GLY A 330 18.80 11.73 29.91
C GLY A 330 18.64 10.94 28.61
N GLN A 331 17.63 11.25 27.80
CA GLN A 331 17.41 10.63 26.49
C GLN A 331 18.51 11.03 25.48
N CYS A 332 18.90 12.30 25.41
CA CYS A 332 20.03 12.75 24.56
C CYS A 332 21.32 11.98 24.89
N ASN A 333 21.65 11.83 26.19
CA ASN A 333 22.78 11.02 26.62
C ASN A 333 22.65 9.55 26.23
N ALA A 334 21.45 8.96 26.38
CA ALA A 334 21.19 7.58 26.00
C ALA A 334 21.41 7.35 24.50
N PHE A 335 20.81 8.20 23.65
CA PHE A 335 20.95 8.10 22.19
C PHE A 335 22.37 8.37 21.72
N LEU A 336 23.09 9.33 22.30
CA LEU A 336 24.49 9.56 21.95
C LEU A 336 25.36 8.34 22.32
N GLY A 337 25.14 7.78 23.52
CA GLY A 337 25.80 6.54 23.95
C GLY A 337 25.51 5.37 23.02
N HIS A 338 24.26 5.21 22.58
CA HIS A 338 23.82 4.22 21.61
C HIS A 338 24.55 4.38 20.26
N MET A 339 24.69 5.62 19.76
CA MET A 339 25.39 5.89 18.50
C MET A 339 26.86 5.49 18.56
N TYR A 340 27.56 5.76 19.68
CA TYR A 340 28.94 5.30 19.90
C TYR A 340 29.04 3.78 20.09
N LEU A 341 28.01 3.13 20.65
CA LEU A 341 27.97 1.68 20.81
C LEU A 341 27.86 0.96 19.46
N ILE A 342 26.96 1.43 18.59
CA ILE A 342 26.73 0.84 17.26
C ILE A 342 27.79 1.31 16.25
N GLY A 343 28.35 2.51 16.43
CA GLY A 343 29.24 3.13 15.45
C GLY A 343 28.49 3.73 14.25
N TYR A 344 27.28 4.25 14.48
CA TYR A 344 26.48 4.89 13.44
C TYR A 344 26.74 6.40 13.43
N GLY A 345 27.44 6.90 12.42
CA GLY A 345 27.85 8.32 12.31
C GLY A 345 29.15 8.69 13.02
N ALA A 346 29.65 7.82 13.92
CA ALA A 346 30.95 7.95 14.57
C ALA A 346 31.62 6.57 14.65
N GLU A 347 32.94 6.54 14.83
CA GLU A 347 33.65 5.29 15.11
C GLU A 347 33.19 4.69 16.45
N LYS A 348 33.20 3.35 16.52
CA LYS A 348 32.81 2.61 17.74
C LYS A 348 33.77 2.96 18.87
N ASP A 349 33.23 3.52 19.95
CA ASP A 349 33.99 3.87 21.16
C ASP A 349 33.21 3.43 22.40
N TYR A 350 33.55 2.23 22.89
CA TYR A 350 32.85 1.62 24.03
C TYR A 350 33.07 2.38 25.35
N ASN A 351 34.17 3.14 25.47
CA ASN A 351 34.43 3.95 26.66
C ASN A 351 33.52 5.18 26.68
N LYS A 352 33.41 5.88 25.55
CA LYS A 352 32.47 7.01 25.42
C LYS A 352 31.02 6.54 25.52
N ALA A 353 30.68 5.42 24.88
CA ALA A 353 29.36 4.81 25.01
C ALA A 353 29.01 4.56 26.48
N LEU A 354 29.90 3.89 27.23
CA LEU A 354 29.71 3.64 28.67
C LEU A 354 29.55 4.95 29.45
N HIS A 355 30.40 5.95 29.20
CA HIS A 355 30.35 7.24 29.89
C HIS A 355 28.98 7.93 29.73
N TYR A 356 28.48 8.06 28.49
CA TYR A 356 27.20 8.71 28.22
C TYR A 356 26.01 7.89 28.70
N LEU A 357 26.05 6.56 28.57
CA LEU A 357 24.99 5.68 29.07
C LEU A 357 24.90 5.72 30.60
N GLU A 358 26.04 5.70 31.31
CA GLU A 358 26.06 5.87 32.76
C GLU A 358 25.58 7.26 33.17
N ALA A 359 25.98 8.31 32.45
CA ALA A 359 25.51 9.68 32.68
C ALA A 359 23.98 9.76 32.53
N SER A 360 23.40 9.11 31.51
CA SER A 360 21.95 8.97 31.35
C SER A 360 21.32 8.35 32.60
N THR A 361 21.80 7.18 33.04
CA THR A 361 21.23 6.50 34.23
C THR A 361 21.37 7.27 35.54
N LYS A 362 22.42 8.10 35.69
CA LYS A 362 22.63 8.99 36.85
C LYS A 362 21.60 10.12 36.89
N ILE A 363 21.23 10.64 35.72
CA ILE A 363 20.17 11.64 35.59
C ILE A 363 18.82 10.96 35.82
N LYS A 364 18.49 9.97 34.99
CA LYS A 364 17.26 9.20 35.03
C LYS A 364 17.46 7.86 34.36
N ASN A 365 16.94 6.80 34.96
CA ASN A 365 16.92 5.48 34.33
C ASN A 365 15.99 5.50 33.10
N THR A 366 16.56 5.70 31.91
CA THR A 366 15.88 5.53 30.63
C THR A 366 15.91 4.06 30.21
N SER A 367 14.88 3.62 29.51
CA SER A 367 14.74 2.21 29.15
C SER A 367 15.77 1.77 28.10
N GLU A 368 16.08 2.70 27.20
CA GLU A 368 17.07 2.65 26.13
C GLU A 368 18.47 2.50 26.70
N ALA A 369 18.87 3.40 27.62
CA ALA A 369 20.21 3.33 28.20
C ALA A 369 20.43 2.05 29.01
N LEU A 370 19.41 1.59 29.75
CA LEU A 370 19.48 0.32 30.47
C LEU A 370 19.64 -0.87 29.51
N ASN A 371 18.93 -0.87 28.38
CA ASN A 371 19.10 -1.90 27.37
C ASN A 371 20.53 -1.92 26.83
N ASP A 372 21.04 -0.75 26.42
CA ASP A 372 22.36 -0.63 25.80
C ASP A 372 23.51 -0.95 26.77
N LEU A 373 23.39 -0.55 28.05
CA LEU A 373 24.29 -1.01 29.10
C LEU A 373 24.24 -2.53 29.25
N GLY A 374 23.04 -3.11 29.20
CA GLY A 374 22.84 -4.55 29.22
C GLY A 374 23.57 -5.26 28.08
N VAL A 375 23.45 -4.74 26.85
CA VAL A 375 24.15 -5.24 25.66
C VAL A 375 25.67 -5.09 25.80
N LEU A 376 26.14 -3.92 26.26
CA LEU A 376 27.56 -3.65 26.44
C LEU A 376 28.18 -4.64 27.44
N TYR A 377 27.60 -4.83 28.63
CA TYR A 377 28.10 -5.80 29.62
C TYR A 377 27.93 -7.26 29.20
N ALA A 378 26.99 -7.58 28.30
CA ALA A 378 26.83 -8.93 27.75
C ALA A 378 27.96 -9.29 26.77
N SER A 379 28.55 -8.27 26.14
CA SER A 379 29.64 -8.38 25.17
C SER A 379 31.02 -8.37 25.83
N ASP A 380 32.02 -8.95 25.15
CA ASP A 380 33.43 -8.87 25.57
C ASP A 380 34.04 -7.46 25.32
N MET A 381 33.27 -6.54 24.72
CA MET A 381 33.70 -5.19 24.37
C MET A 381 33.52 -4.18 25.52
N ALA A 382 32.89 -4.59 26.62
CA ALA A 382 32.82 -3.75 27.81
C ALA A 382 34.22 -3.40 28.34
N PRO A 383 34.50 -2.14 28.70
CA PRO A 383 35.80 -1.75 29.27
C PRO A 383 36.20 -2.52 30.54
N SER A 384 35.21 -3.04 31.26
CA SER A 384 35.38 -3.84 32.48
C SER A 384 35.37 -5.36 32.24
N GLY A 385 35.31 -5.79 30.98
CA GLY A 385 35.11 -7.19 30.60
C GLY A 385 33.65 -7.63 30.73
N ARG A 386 33.37 -8.84 30.23
CA ARG A 386 32.03 -9.43 30.17
C ARG A 386 31.48 -9.71 31.58
N ASP A 387 30.28 -9.20 31.88
CA ASP A 387 29.56 -9.41 33.14
C ASP A 387 28.08 -9.78 32.85
N GLN A 388 27.82 -11.08 32.74
CA GLN A 388 26.48 -11.60 32.41
C GLN A 388 25.43 -11.28 33.48
N VAL A 389 25.83 -11.14 34.76
CA VAL A 389 24.89 -10.89 35.86
C VAL A 389 24.42 -9.44 35.83
N LYS A 390 25.35 -8.49 35.61
CA LYS A 390 24.98 -7.09 35.39
C LYS A 390 24.16 -6.94 34.13
N ALA A 391 24.56 -7.58 33.03
CA ALA A 391 23.82 -7.56 31.77
C ALA A 391 22.36 -8.00 31.98
N ALA A 392 22.14 -9.17 32.58
CA ALA A 392 20.80 -9.68 32.88
C ALA A 392 19.99 -8.71 33.76
N ARG A 393 20.62 -8.06 34.74
CA ARG A 393 19.94 -7.11 35.63
C ARG A 393 19.46 -5.87 34.88
N TYR A 394 20.31 -5.29 34.03
CA TYR A 394 19.98 -4.12 33.24
C TYR A 394 18.90 -4.41 32.19
N LEU A 395 19.05 -5.52 31.45
CA LEU A 395 18.06 -5.93 30.43
C LEU A 395 16.69 -6.23 31.05
N ASN A 396 16.63 -6.94 32.18
CA ASN A 396 15.36 -7.20 32.87
C ASN A 396 14.69 -5.91 33.38
N ARG A 397 15.47 -4.88 33.77
CA ARG A 397 14.92 -3.58 34.14
C ARG A 397 14.36 -2.85 32.91
N ALA A 398 15.08 -2.85 31.80
CA ALA A 398 14.61 -2.27 30.54
C ALA A 398 13.30 -2.93 30.06
N ALA A 399 13.23 -4.27 30.11
CA ALA A 399 12.01 -5.01 29.76
C ALA A 399 10.83 -4.68 30.69
N LYS A 400 11.06 -4.50 31.99
CA LYS A 400 10.02 -4.06 32.95
C LYS A 400 9.51 -2.65 32.67
N MET A 401 10.34 -1.79 32.07
CA MET A 401 9.94 -0.45 31.62
C MET A 401 9.23 -0.47 30.26
N GLY A 402 9.08 -1.64 29.63
CA GLY A 402 8.39 -1.80 28.36
C GLY A 402 9.25 -1.56 27.12
N TYR A 403 10.59 -1.62 27.24
CA TYR A 403 11.46 -1.51 26.07
C TYR A 403 11.43 -2.80 25.24
N ASN A 404 11.08 -2.68 23.96
CA ASN A 404 10.75 -3.81 23.09
C ASN A 404 11.98 -4.68 22.76
N GLU A 405 13.11 -4.04 22.49
CA GLU A 405 14.36 -4.70 22.09
C GLU A 405 15.03 -5.41 23.27
N ALA A 406 14.66 -5.08 24.51
CA ALA A 406 15.16 -5.77 25.69
C ALA A 406 14.84 -7.27 25.66
N PHE A 407 13.66 -7.66 25.16
CA PHE A 407 13.27 -9.07 25.07
C PHE A 407 14.20 -9.88 24.15
N LEU A 408 14.57 -9.31 23.00
CA LEU A 408 15.53 -9.91 22.09
C LEU A 408 16.89 -10.07 22.76
N ASN A 409 17.38 -9.02 23.43
CA ASN A 409 18.69 -9.03 24.06
C ASN A 409 18.75 -10.01 25.25
N ILE A 410 17.65 -10.17 26.00
CA ILE A 410 17.53 -11.22 27.03
C ILE A 410 17.59 -12.60 26.39
N ALA A 411 16.87 -12.83 25.29
CA ALA A 411 16.90 -14.10 24.56
C ALA A 411 18.33 -14.42 24.08
N LYS A 412 19.02 -13.45 23.44
CA LYS A 412 20.42 -13.59 23.01
C LYS A 412 21.37 -13.89 24.17
N LEU A 413 21.19 -13.22 25.31
CA LEU A 413 21.98 -13.49 26.51
C LEU A 413 21.82 -14.93 26.99
N LEU A 414 20.59 -15.46 26.99
CA LEU A 414 20.29 -16.86 27.36
C LEU A 414 20.82 -17.88 26.35
N MET A 415 20.91 -17.50 25.07
CA MET A 415 21.52 -18.32 24.00
C MET A 415 23.05 -18.43 24.12
N ASN A 416 23.68 -17.67 25.03
CA ASN A 416 25.11 -17.71 25.36
C ASN A 416 26.08 -17.36 24.20
N ASN A 417 25.62 -16.60 23.19
CA ASN A 417 26.34 -16.29 21.94
C ASN A 417 26.73 -17.53 21.09
N SER A 418 26.34 -18.74 21.50
CA SER A 418 26.56 -19.98 20.73
C SER A 418 25.27 -20.38 20.02
N ASP A 419 25.05 -19.80 18.85
CA ASP A 419 23.82 -19.94 18.06
C ASP A 419 23.59 -21.34 17.48
N THR A 420 24.56 -22.26 17.59
CA THR A 420 24.43 -23.58 16.97
C THR A 420 23.63 -24.57 17.81
N ASN A 421 23.30 -24.26 19.07
CA ASN A 421 22.64 -25.22 19.95
C ASN A 421 21.58 -24.63 20.91
N TYR A 422 21.08 -23.42 20.64
CA TYR A 422 20.10 -22.78 21.54
C TYR A 422 18.76 -23.52 21.61
N LEU A 423 18.40 -24.26 20.56
CA LEU A 423 17.22 -25.14 20.53
C LEU A 423 17.32 -26.26 21.59
N ASN A 424 18.52 -26.76 21.87
CA ASN A 424 18.80 -27.77 22.90
C ASN A 424 19.17 -27.18 24.27
N ASN A 425 19.07 -25.86 24.44
CA ASN A 425 19.44 -25.18 25.67
C ASN A 425 18.45 -25.53 26.81
N PRO A 426 18.92 -25.77 28.05
CA PRO A 426 18.04 -26.02 29.20
C PRO A 426 17.07 -24.86 29.49
N TYR A 427 17.38 -23.64 29.04
CA TYR A 427 16.55 -22.45 29.19
C TYR A 427 15.65 -22.16 27.98
N ARG A 428 15.49 -23.10 27.04
CA ARG A 428 14.71 -22.93 25.80
C ARG A 428 13.29 -22.39 26.02
N ASP A 429 12.62 -22.76 27.11
CA ASP A 429 11.28 -22.27 27.44
C ASP A 429 11.30 -20.76 27.69
N LYS A 430 12.26 -20.29 28.50
CA LYS A 430 12.45 -18.86 28.78
C LYS A 430 12.91 -18.10 27.54
N ILE A 431 13.70 -18.72 26.68
CA ILE A 431 14.14 -18.12 25.41
C ILE A 431 12.91 -17.90 24.52
N PHE A 432 12.09 -18.92 24.33
CA PHE A 432 10.88 -18.85 23.53
C PHE A 432 9.89 -17.81 24.07
N ASP A 433 9.67 -17.75 25.39
CA ASP A 433 8.76 -16.77 26.00
C ASP A 433 9.22 -15.32 25.76
N ASN A 434 10.54 -15.05 25.82
CA ASN A 434 11.08 -13.72 25.51
C ASN A 434 10.98 -13.41 24.02
N ILE A 435 11.27 -14.38 23.15
CA ILE A 435 11.10 -14.21 21.69
C ILE A 435 9.64 -13.91 21.36
N GLN A 436 8.68 -14.64 21.93
CA GLN A 436 7.26 -14.39 21.71
C GLN A 436 6.86 -12.96 22.12
N LYS A 437 7.36 -12.49 23.28
CA LYS A 437 7.14 -11.10 23.71
C LYS A 437 7.77 -10.12 22.73
N GLY A 438 8.99 -10.39 22.25
CA GLY A 438 9.65 -9.59 21.22
C GLY A 438 8.88 -9.55 19.89
N VAL A 439 8.29 -10.66 19.46
CA VAL A 439 7.41 -10.71 18.27
C VAL A 439 6.17 -9.87 18.48
N SER A 440 5.51 -9.97 19.64
CA SER A 440 4.34 -9.15 19.96
C SER A 440 4.67 -7.65 20.04
N ALA A 441 5.92 -7.34 20.37
CA ALA A 441 6.48 -5.99 20.41
C ALA A 441 6.94 -5.49 19.03
N GLY A 442 6.88 -6.32 17.98
CA GLY A 442 7.22 -5.96 16.61
C GLY A 442 8.71 -6.07 16.25
N ASN A 443 9.53 -6.70 17.09
CA ASN A 443 10.96 -6.87 16.82
C ASN A 443 11.20 -7.82 15.64
N VAL A 444 11.97 -7.34 14.65
CA VAL A 444 12.21 -8.07 13.39
C VAL A 444 13.00 -9.36 13.61
N GLU A 445 14.10 -9.31 14.37
CA GLU A 445 14.96 -10.49 14.59
C GLU A 445 14.24 -11.59 15.39
N CYS A 446 13.36 -11.20 16.32
CA CYS A 446 12.53 -12.16 17.06
C CYS A 446 11.62 -12.98 16.12
N LEU A 447 11.15 -12.42 15.00
CA LEU A 447 10.33 -13.17 14.03
C LEU A 447 11.10 -14.36 13.44
N PHE A 448 12.39 -14.18 13.15
CA PHE A 448 13.25 -15.25 12.64
C PHE A 448 13.37 -16.38 13.66
N TYR A 449 13.79 -16.08 14.89
CA TYR A 449 13.93 -17.13 15.91
C TYR A 449 12.59 -17.79 16.23
N TYR A 450 11.50 -17.02 16.24
CA TYR A 450 10.17 -17.57 16.45
C TYR A 450 9.83 -18.62 15.38
N ALA A 451 10.12 -18.33 14.11
CA ALA A 451 9.93 -19.28 13.02
C ALA A 451 10.82 -20.54 13.16
N GLU A 452 12.09 -20.40 13.53
CA GLU A 452 13.02 -21.51 13.80
C GLU A 452 12.50 -22.44 14.91
N PHE A 453 11.98 -21.88 16.00
CA PHE A 453 11.39 -22.65 17.09
C PHE A 453 10.21 -23.50 16.60
N PHE A 454 9.31 -22.95 15.78
CA PHE A 454 8.25 -23.77 15.19
C PHE A 454 8.80 -24.81 14.23
N GLN A 455 9.68 -24.42 13.30
CA GLN A 455 10.25 -25.33 12.30
C GLN A 455 10.98 -26.52 12.94
N SER A 456 11.65 -26.30 14.08
CA SER A 456 12.33 -27.37 14.83
C SER A 456 11.39 -28.39 15.49
N GLY A 457 10.11 -28.05 15.66
CA GLY A 457 9.11 -28.88 16.35
C GLY A 457 9.15 -28.82 17.88
N ILE A 458 10.16 -28.17 18.48
CA ILE A 458 10.37 -28.12 19.95
C ILE A 458 9.22 -27.41 20.67
N VAL A 459 8.54 -26.47 20.01
CA VAL A 459 7.39 -25.76 20.60
C VAL A 459 6.29 -26.73 21.06
N LYS A 460 6.14 -27.89 20.41
CA LYS A 460 5.19 -28.92 20.82
C LYS A 460 5.46 -29.46 22.23
N ASP A 461 6.74 -29.53 22.62
CA ASP A 461 7.15 -30.05 23.92
C ASP A 461 7.02 -28.99 25.02
N ILE A 462 7.20 -27.72 24.68
CA ILE A 462 7.17 -26.59 25.63
C ILE A 462 5.73 -26.09 25.84
N HIS A 463 4.98 -25.92 24.75
CA HIS A 463 3.68 -25.24 24.70
C HIS A 463 2.71 -26.04 23.80
N PRO A 464 2.14 -27.15 24.32
CA PRO A 464 1.32 -28.09 23.53
C PRO A 464 -0.01 -27.50 23.02
N GLU A 465 -0.47 -26.39 23.59
CA GLU A 465 -1.67 -25.67 23.17
C GLU A 465 -1.50 -24.93 21.83
N LYS A 466 -0.25 -24.66 21.42
CA LYS A 466 0.02 -23.93 20.17
C LYS A 466 -0.04 -24.85 18.96
N ARG A 467 -0.91 -24.51 18.01
CA ARG A 467 -1.05 -25.24 16.74
C ARG A 467 0.12 -24.93 15.79
N TYR A 468 0.74 -25.99 15.29
CA TYR A 468 1.79 -25.95 14.28
C TYR A 468 1.17 -26.17 12.89
N ASN A 469 1.25 -25.16 12.04
CA ASN A 469 0.87 -25.24 10.63
C ASN A 469 2.04 -24.72 9.78
N CYS A 470 2.36 -25.41 8.68
CA CYS A 470 3.38 -24.96 7.73
C CYS A 470 3.11 -23.52 7.27
N GLU A 471 1.86 -23.17 7.00
CA GLU A 471 1.45 -21.84 6.55
C GLU A 471 1.83 -20.74 7.55
N ASN A 472 1.66 -20.99 8.86
CA ASN A 472 2.02 -20.01 9.89
C ASN A 472 3.53 -19.75 9.92
N ILE A 473 4.34 -20.79 9.76
CA ILE A 473 5.81 -20.69 9.74
C ILE A 473 6.27 -19.88 8.53
N VAL A 474 5.71 -20.20 7.36
CA VAL A 474 5.98 -19.46 6.13
C VAL A 474 5.61 -17.99 6.30
N ILE A 475 4.49 -17.66 6.95
CA ILE A 475 4.11 -16.28 7.24
C ILE A 475 5.13 -15.58 8.14
N TYR A 476 5.69 -16.26 9.16
CA TYR A 476 6.72 -15.66 10.02
C TYR A 476 8.00 -15.34 9.24
N TYR A 477 8.51 -16.29 8.44
CA TYR A 477 9.68 -16.03 7.59
C TYR A 477 9.39 -14.97 6.53
N LYS A 478 8.21 -14.99 5.89
CA LYS A 478 7.79 -13.98 4.93
C LYS A 478 7.78 -12.60 5.55
N LYS A 479 7.17 -12.43 6.75
CA LYS A 479 7.15 -11.15 7.47
C LYS A 479 8.56 -10.69 7.84
N PHE A 480 9.43 -11.60 8.27
CA PHE A 480 10.83 -11.28 8.54
C PHE A 480 11.54 -10.71 7.30
N VAL A 481 11.39 -11.39 6.15
CA VAL A 481 11.94 -10.94 4.86
C VAL A 481 11.36 -9.59 4.43
N GLU A 482 10.04 -9.41 4.52
CA GLU A 482 9.37 -8.15 4.18
C GLU A 482 9.81 -6.97 5.06
N LYS A 483 10.23 -7.24 6.31
CA LYS A 483 10.78 -6.22 7.22
C LYS A 483 12.23 -5.88 6.88
N LEU A 484 12.98 -6.79 6.25
CA LEU A 484 14.32 -6.53 5.70
C LEU A 484 14.26 -5.91 4.30
N GLU A 485 13.29 -5.02 4.10
CA GLU A 485 12.96 -4.46 2.81
C GLU A 485 14.13 -3.82 2.07
N PRO A 486 14.94 -2.94 2.71
CA PRO A 486 16.03 -2.25 2.04
C PRO A 486 17.08 -3.19 1.42
N PHE A 487 17.18 -4.43 1.94
CA PHE A 487 18.14 -5.43 1.45
C PHE A 487 17.55 -6.31 0.35
N PHE A 488 16.29 -6.73 0.49
CA PHE A 488 15.66 -7.69 -0.43
C PHE A 488 14.87 -7.04 -1.57
N PHE A 489 14.41 -5.80 -1.40
CA PHE A 489 13.59 -5.10 -2.39
C PHE A 489 14.19 -3.72 -2.76
N PRO A 490 15.48 -3.63 -3.14
CA PRO A 490 16.11 -2.35 -3.50
C PRO A 490 15.40 -1.64 -4.67
N HIS A 491 14.67 -2.40 -5.50
CA HIS A 491 13.84 -1.89 -6.60
C HIS A 491 12.71 -0.95 -6.15
N LEU A 492 12.25 -1.05 -4.89
CA LEU A 492 11.25 -0.13 -4.33
C LEU A 492 11.84 1.26 -4.14
N ARG A 493 13.08 1.35 -3.64
CA ARG A 493 13.81 2.62 -3.55
C ARG A 493 13.96 3.26 -4.93
N TYR A 494 14.40 2.48 -5.92
CA TYR A 494 14.48 2.93 -7.32
C TYR A 494 13.12 3.44 -7.81
N ALA A 495 12.04 2.69 -7.61
CA ALA A 495 10.70 3.10 -8.04
C ALA A 495 10.26 4.43 -7.41
N VAL A 496 10.55 4.65 -6.13
CA VAL A 496 10.19 5.89 -5.43
C VAL A 496 11.08 7.06 -5.84
N GLU A 497 12.36 6.84 -6.16
CA GLU A 497 13.24 7.86 -6.73
C GLU A 497 12.77 8.30 -8.13
N GLU A 498 12.34 7.35 -8.96
CA GLU A 498 11.76 7.62 -10.28
C GLU A 498 10.38 8.29 -10.19
N LEU A 499 9.57 7.91 -9.20
CA LEU A 499 8.30 8.57 -8.89
C LEU A 499 8.52 10.05 -8.59
N LYS A 500 9.52 10.41 -7.78
CA LYS A 500 9.85 11.82 -7.47
C LYS A 500 10.18 12.61 -8.72
N GLN A 501 10.79 11.98 -9.72
CA GLN A 501 11.12 12.59 -11.00
C GLN A 501 9.93 12.67 -11.97
N GLY A 502 8.84 11.93 -11.72
CA GLY A 502 7.66 11.83 -12.58
C GLY A 502 7.75 10.74 -13.66
N ASN A 503 8.71 9.80 -13.54
CA ASN A 503 8.92 8.73 -14.51
C ASN A 503 8.04 7.51 -14.14
N PHE A 504 6.77 7.53 -14.55
CA PHE A 504 5.80 6.51 -14.14
C PHE A 504 6.04 5.13 -14.78
N LYS A 505 6.63 5.05 -15.99
CA LYS A 505 7.02 3.76 -16.62
C LYS A 505 8.08 3.03 -15.78
N ASN A 506 9.11 3.75 -15.34
CA ASN A 506 10.16 3.22 -14.47
C ASN A 506 9.65 2.91 -13.06
N THR A 507 8.76 3.76 -12.54
CA THR A 507 8.06 3.51 -11.28
C THR A 507 7.31 2.17 -11.33
N LEU A 508 6.56 1.92 -12.41
CA LEU A 508 5.84 0.66 -12.61
C LEU A 508 6.80 -0.54 -12.68
N LEU A 509 7.96 -0.40 -13.34
CA LEU A 509 8.98 -1.44 -13.38
C LEU A 509 9.45 -1.83 -11.96
N GLY A 510 9.93 -0.87 -11.17
CA GLY A 510 10.47 -1.20 -9.83
C GLY A 510 9.42 -1.78 -8.89
N TYR A 511 8.18 -1.27 -8.91
CA TYR A 511 7.07 -1.86 -8.15
C TYR A 511 6.66 -3.24 -8.64
N SER A 512 6.64 -3.48 -9.96
CA SER A 512 6.25 -4.78 -10.50
C SER A 512 7.27 -5.88 -10.21
N ILE A 513 8.57 -5.56 -10.20
CA ILE A 513 9.62 -6.48 -9.77
C ILE A 513 9.37 -6.90 -8.30
N ALA A 514 9.16 -5.93 -7.41
CA ALA A 514 8.86 -6.21 -6.00
C ALA A 514 7.52 -6.95 -5.83
N ALA A 515 6.53 -6.69 -6.69
CA ALA A 515 5.25 -7.39 -6.69
C ALA A 515 5.37 -8.86 -7.10
N GLU A 516 6.25 -9.20 -8.05
CA GLU A 516 6.57 -10.59 -8.41
C GLU A 516 7.38 -11.30 -7.31
N GLN A 517 8.18 -10.57 -6.53
CA GLN A 517 8.85 -11.08 -5.32
C GLN A 517 7.88 -11.30 -4.14
N GLY A 518 6.63 -10.82 -4.25
CA GLY A 518 5.57 -11.06 -3.28
C GLY A 518 5.28 -9.92 -2.31
N ALA A 519 5.83 -8.71 -2.52
CA ALA A 519 5.53 -7.56 -1.69
C ALA A 519 4.08 -7.07 -1.92
N ALA A 520 3.25 -7.14 -0.88
CA ALA A 520 1.82 -6.85 -0.98
C ALA A 520 1.53 -5.40 -1.39
N ASN A 521 2.19 -4.42 -0.78
CA ASN A 521 1.97 -3.00 -1.13
C ASN A 521 2.40 -2.69 -2.56
N ALA A 522 3.44 -3.39 -3.05
CA ALA A 522 3.92 -3.23 -4.41
C ALA A 522 2.93 -3.77 -5.46
N GLN A 523 2.17 -4.82 -5.13
CA GLN A 523 1.09 -5.34 -5.97
C GLN A 523 -0.02 -4.30 -6.16
N VAL A 524 -0.44 -3.64 -5.06
CA VAL A 524 -1.43 -2.56 -5.10
C VAL A 524 -0.91 -1.37 -5.90
N SER A 525 0.33 -0.93 -5.65
CA SER A 525 0.96 0.17 -6.39
C SER A 525 1.09 -0.13 -7.89
N SER A 526 1.46 -1.36 -8.26
CA SER A 526 1.56 -1.79 -9.65
C SER A 526 0.19 -1.77 -10.33
N ALA A 527 -0.85 -2.28 -9.65
CA ALA A 527 -2.22 -2.20 -10.13
C ALA A 527 -2.69 -0.76 -10.33
N TYR A 528 -2.39 0.13 -9.38
CA TYR A 528 -2.77 1.56 -9.43
C TYR A 528 -2.06 2.33 -10.55
N LEU A 529 -0.83 1.96 -10.90
CA LEU A 529 -0.13 2.53 -12.05
C LEU A 529 -0.73 2.04 -13.38
N LEU A 530 -1.19 0.80 -13.43
CA LEU A 530 -1.79 0.20 -14.62
C LEU A 530 -3.23 0.66 -14.85
N TYR A 531 -4.02 0.78 -13.78
CA TYR A 531 -5.44 1.16 -13.80
C TYR A 531 -5.78 2.08 -12.63
N GLN A 532 -6.56 3.13 -12.91
CA GLN A 532 -7.02 4.08 -11.90
C GLN A 532 -8.53 4.20 -11.91
N THR A 533 -9.11 4.18 -10.72
CA THR A 533 -10.52 4.50 -10.50
C THR A 533 -10.76 5.94 -10.96
N GLN A 534 -11.78 6.13 -11.79
CA GLN A 534 -12.16 7.46 -12.26
C GLN A 534 -13.35 7.96 -11.44
N PRO A 535 -13.32 9.20 -10.95
CA PRO A 535 -14.47 9.75 -10.25
C PRO A 535 -15.65 9.90 -11.21
N PHE A 536 -16.86 9.60 -10.71
CA PHE A 536 -18.09 9.64 -11.49
C PHE A 536 -18.31 10.99 -12.21
N ARG A 537 -17.93 12.08 -11.53
CA ARG A 537 -17.85 13.43 -12.10
C ARG A 537 -16.42 13.93 -11.97
N SER A 538 -15.78 14.16 -13.11
CA SER A 538 -14.48 14.79 -13.21
C SER A 538 -14.54 15.93 -14.21
N SER A 539 -13.84 17.02 -13.93
CA SER A 539 -13.57 18.05 -14.94
C SER A 539 -12.56 17.55 -15.99
N TYR A 540 -11.76 16.54 -15.64
CA TYR A 540 -10.76 15.94 -16.51
C TYR A 540 -11.37 14.95 -17.50
N LYS A 541 -10.78 14.86 -18.69
CA LYS A 541 -11.13 13.86 -19.70
C LYS A 541 -11.00 12.45 -19.10
N ARG A 542 -12.00 11.59 -19.36
CA ARG A 542 -11.93 10.17 -18.95
C ARG A 542 -10.70 9.51 -19.57
N LYS A 543 -9.99 8.72 -18.75
CA LYS A 543 -8.82 7.97 -19.18
C LYS A 543 -9.23 6.74 -19.96
N THR A 544 -8.44 6.38 -20.97
CA THR A 544 -8.61 5.15 -21.76
C THR A 544 -7.60 4.12 -21.32
N PHE A 545 -7.93 2.84 -21.45
CA PHE A 545 -7.05 1.75 -21.01
C PHE A 545 -7.02 0.65 -22.06
N THR A 546 -5.83 0.11 -22.34
CA THR A 546 -5.67 -1.03 -23.24
C THR A 546 -6.06 -2.32 -22.54
N SER A 547 -6.53 -3.31 -23.32
CA SER A 547 -6.97 -4.61 -22.79
C SER A 547 -5.88 -5.32 -21.98
N ASP A 548 -4.63 -5.31 -22.47
CA ASP A 548 -3.52 -6.02 -21.82
C ASP A 548 -3.12 -5.37 -20.49
N ARG A 549 -3.18 -4.04 -20.40
CA ARG A 549 -2.91 -3.32 -19.14
C ARG A 549 -3.98 -3.58 -18.09
N ILE A 550 -5.25 -3.67 -18.48
CA ILE A 550 -6.33 -4.02 -17.55
C ILE A 550 -6.18 -5.46 -17.06
N LYS A 551 -5.89 -6.41 -17.96
CA LYS A 551 -5.61 -7.80 -17.55
C LYS A 551 -4.43 -7.87 -16.59
N ALA A 552 -3.37 -7.10 -16.82
CA ALA A 552 -2.24 -7.01 -15.91
C ALA A 552 -2.64 -6.38 -14.56
N ALA A 553 -3.43 -5.29 -14.56
CA ALA A 553 -3.93 -4.65 -13.35
C ALA A 553 -4.77 -5.61 -12.51
N ILE A 554 -5.72 -6.32 -13.13
CA ILE A 554 -6.56 -7.33 -12.47
C ILE A 554 -5.70 -8.42 -11.85
N LYS A 555 -4.69 -8.92 -12.57
CA LYS A 555 -3.77 -9.93 -12.04
C LYS A 555 -3.03 -9.44 -10.79
N TYR A 556 -2.60 -8.18 -10.75
CA TYR A 556 -1.98 -7.61 -9.55
C TYR A 556 -2.98 -7.38 -8.41
N LEU A 557 -4.21 -6.95 -8.72
CA LEU A 557 -5.26 -6.83 -7.71
C LEU A 557 -5.66 -8.20 -7.14
N GLU A 558 -5.71 -9.26 -7.95
CA GLU A 558 -5.95 -10.63 -7.49
C GLU A 558 -4.84 -11.08 -6.54
N LYS A 559 -3.58 -10.82 -6.89
CA LYS A 559 -2.43 -11.05 -6.00
C LYS A 559 -2.56 -10.28 -4.68
N ALA A 560 -2.93 -9.00 -4.72
CA ALA A 560 -3.13 -8.19 -3.52
C ALA A 560 -4.32 -8.69 -2.67
N SER A 561 -5.40 -9.14 -3.32
CA SER A 561 -6.56 -9.75 -2.67
C SER A 561 -6.19 -11.06 -1.97
N LEU A 562 -5.30 -11.88 -2.54
CA LEU A 562 -4.72 -13.05 -1.86
C LEU A 562 -3.89 -12.65 -0.63
N GLY A 563 -3.29 -11.46 -0.66
CA GLY A 563 -2.62 -10.81 0.47
C GLY A 563 -3.57 -10.16 1.50
N ASN A 564 -4.88 -10.37 1.39
CA ASN A 564 -5.93 -9.79 2.24
C ASN A 564 -6.02 -8.25 2.20
N ASP A 565 -5.66 -7.61 1.08
CA ASP A 565 -6.00 -6.19 0.89
C ASP A 565 -7.50 -6.03 0.58
N ILE A 566 -8.20 -5.31 1.45
CA ILE A 566 -9.66 -5.13 1.41
C ILE A 566 -10.04 -4.29 0.19
N ASP A 567 -9.41 -3.13 0.03
CA ASP A 567 -9.73 -2.19 -1.03
C ASP A 567 -9.49 -2.78 -2.43
N SER A 568 -8.41 -3.53 -2.63
CA SER A 568 -8.15 -4.25 -3.89
C SER A 568 -9.20 -5.30 -4.18
N THR A 569 -9.71 -5.97 -3.14
CA THR A 569 -10.77 -6.99 -3.27
C THR A 569 -12.10 -6.36 -3.69
N VAL A 570 -12.45 -5.21 -3.12
CA VAL A 570 -13.64 -4.45 -3.52
C VAL A 570 -13.48 -3.92 -4.95
N LEU A 571 -12.29 -3.41 -5.30
CA LEU A 571 -11.99 -2.90 -6.64
C LEU A 571 -12.08 -3.97 -7.72
N LEU A 572 -11.66 -5.21 -7.43
CA LEU A 572 -11.90 -6.35 -8.32
C LEU A 572 -13.40 -6.56 -8.56
N GLY A 573 -14.19 -6.53 -7.48
CA GLY A 573 -15.65 -6.61 -7.59
C GLY A 573 -16.22 -5.53 -8.50
N ASP A 574 -15.78 -4.28 -8.34
CA ASP A 574 -16.24 -3.14 -9.14
C ASP A 574 -15.86 -3.29 -10.63
N LEU A 575 -14.65 -3.78 -10.91
CA LEU A 575 -14.18 -4.05 -12.26
C LEU A 575 -15.03 -5.12 -12.96
N TYR A 576 -15.34 -6.22 -12.28
CA TYR A 576 -16.19 -7.28 -12.82
C TYR A 576 -17.67 -6.87 -12.92
N LEU A 577 -18.17 -6.04 -12.01
CA LEU A 577 -19.55 -5.56 -12.02
C LEU A 577 -19.80 -4.59 -13.18
N ASN A 578 -18.93 -3.59 -13.33
CA ASN A 578 -19.10 -2.51 -14.28
C ASN A 578 -18.48 -2.79 -15.65
N GLY A 579 -17.52 -3.72 -15.72
CA GLY A 579 -16.61 -3.83 -16.86
C GLY A 579 -15.77 -2.55 -17.01
N VAL A 580 -14.91 -2.52 -18.01
CA VAL A 580 -14.13 -1.31 -18.32
C VAL A 580 -14.40 -0.87 -19.75
N GLU A 581 -15.12 0.24 -19.88
CA GLU A 581 -15.48 0.84 -21.18
C GLU A 581 -14.22 1.07 -22.04
N GLY A 582 -14.28 0.69 -23.32
CA GLY A 582 -13.16 0.83 -24.26
C GLY A 582 -12.12 -0.30 -24.21
N SER A 583 -12.24 -1.21 -23.24
CA SER A 583 -11.51 -2.47 -23.24
C SER A 583 -12.48 -3.62 -23.49
N ASN A 584 -12.05 -4.65 -24.21
CA ASN A 584 -12.87 -5.86 -24.45
C ASN A 584 -13.02 -6.72 -23.18
N PHE A 585 -13.13 -6.11 -21.99
CA PHE A 585 -13.30 -6.77 -20.71
C PHE A 585 -14.79 -6.78 -20.33
N GLU A 586 -15.38 -7.97 -20.38
CA GLU A 586 -16.81 -8.18 -20.15
C GLU A 586 -17.20 -8.17 -18.67
N LYS A 587 -18.46 -7.82 -18.40
CA LYS A 587 -19.05 -7.84 -17.07
C LYS A 587 -19.29 -9.28 -16.62
N ASP A 588 -18.88 -9.60 -15.41
CA ASP A 588 -19.11 -10.89 -14.76
C ASP A 588 -19.66 -10.67 -13.34
N GLN A 589 -20.98 -10.61 -13.25
CA GLN A 589 -21.69 -10.37 -11.99
C GLN A 589 -21.44 -11.46 -10.95
N ASN A 590 -21.23 -12.71 -11.39
CA ASN A 590 -21.01 -13.83 -10.47
C ASN A 590 -19.64 -13.70 -9.80
N LYS A 591 -18.60 -13.36 -10.57
CA LYS A 591 -17.28 -13.06 -10.01
C LYS A 591 -17.32 -11.83 -9.12
N ALA A 592 -18.00 -10.77 -9.53
CA ALA A 592 -18.15 -9.57 -8.71
C ALA A 592 -18.75 -9.90 -7.33
N PHE A 593 -19.84 -10.68 -7.30
CA PHE A 593 -20.48 -11.13 -6.07
C PHE A 593 -19.50 -11.92 -5.18
N ASN A 594 -18.71 -12.84 -5.75
CA ASN A 594 -17.74 -13.62 -5.00
C ASN A 594 -16.63 -12.76 -4.39
N TYR A 595 -16.15 -11.75 -5.11
CA TYR A 595 -15.15 -10.81 -4.57
C TYR A 595 -15.73 -9.93 -3.47
N TYR A 596 -16.93 -9.40 -3.61
CA TYR A 596 -17.56 -8.65 -2.52
C TYR A 596 -17.86 -9.54 -1.31
N LYS A 597 -18.23 -10.81 -1.52
CA LYS A 597 -18.37 -11.81 -0.45
C LYS A 597 -17.07 -12.06 0.29
N LYS A 598 -15.95 -12.12 -0.43
CA LYS A 598 -14.62 -12.18 0.19
C LYS A 598 -14.33 -10.91 1.00
N ALA A 599 -14.63 -9.73 0.48
CA ALA A 599 -14.48 -8.48 1.23
C ALA A 599 -15.37 -8.44 2.49
N GLU A 600 -16.60 -8.96 2.42
CA GLU A 600 -17.50 -9.09 3.57
C GLU A 600 -16.92 -10.01 4.65
N SER A 601 -16.28 -11.12 4.27
CA SER A 601 -15.58 -11.99 5.23
C SER A 601 -14.39 -11.32 5.92
N GLN A 602 -13.87 -10.23 5.35
CA GLN A 602 -12.84 -9.36 5.93
C GLN A 602 -13.44 -8.17 6.69
N TYR A 603 -14.75 -8.20 6.99
CA TYR A 603 -15.50 -7.15 7.69
C TYR A 603 -15.55 -5.82 6.92
N SER A 604 -15.52 -5.87 5.58
CA SER A 604 -15.58 -4.67 4.75
C SER A 604 -16.99 -4.07 4.73
N SER A 605 -17.10 -2.79 5.10
CA SER A 605 -18.35 -2.03 5.01
C SER A 605 -18.72 -1.76 3.55
N HIS A 606 -17.72 -1.41 2.73
CA HIS A 606 -17.87 -1.17 1.30
C HIS A 606 -18.27 -2.45 0.55
N GLY A 607 -17.64 -3.59 0.86
CA GLY A 607 -18.04 -4.89 0.31
C GLY A 607 -19.50 -5.23 0.61
N CYS A 608 -19.95 -5.04 1.86
CA CYS A 608 -21.35 -5.25 2.24
C CYS A 608 -22.31 -4.31 1.50
N TYR A 609 -21.95 -3.03 1.39
CA TYR A 609 -22.76 -2.06 0.65
C TYR A 609 -22.95 -2.48 -0.82
N ASN A 610 -21.88 -2.95 -1.47
CA ASN A 610 -21.94 -3.39 -2.86
C ASN A 610 -22.76 -4.68 -3.03
N ILE A 611 -22.70 -5.61 -2.07
CA ILE A 611 -23.62 -6.77 -2.05
C ILE A 611 -25.08 -6.32 -1.92
N GLY A 612 -25.37 -5.38 -1.01
CA GLY A 612 -26.71 -4.82 -0.84
C GLY A 612 -27.22 -4.16 -2.12
N TYR A 613 -26.35 -3.42 -2.80
CA TYR A 613 -26.62 -2.84 -4.12
C TYR A 613 -26.92 -3.91 -5.18
N MET A 614 -26.16 -5.02 -5.21
CA MET A 614 -26.44 -6.11 -6.14
C MET A 614 -27.81 -6.75 -5.91
N PHE A 615 -28.24 -6.93 -4.65
CA PHE A 615 -29.58 -7.45 -4.34
C PHE A 615 -30.71 -6.46 -4.65
N GLU A 616 -30.51 -5.16 -4.38
CA GLU A 616 -31.50 -4.11 -4.66
C GLU A 616 -31.82 -3.98 -6.16
N TYR A 617 -30.84 -4.26 -7.02
CA TYR A 617 -30.99 -4.14 -8.47
C TYR A 617 -31.08 -5.48 -9.21
N GLY A 618 -31.09 -6.61 -8.49
CA GLY A 618 -31.14 -7.93 -9.12
C GLY A 618 -29.92 -8.25 -9.98
N LEU A 619 -28.74 -7.75 -9.61
CA LEU A 619 -27.47 -7.94 -10.34
C LEU A 619 -26.72 -9.21 -9.88
N GLY A 620 -27.40 -10.13 -9.17
CA GLY A 620 -26.80 -11.28 -8.49
C GLY A 620 -26.95 -12.64 -9.22
N PRO A 621 -26.22 -13.67 -8.75
CA PRO A 621 -25.96 -14.91 -9.51
C PRO A 621 -27.15 -15.86 -9.69
N ALA A 622 -28.21 -15.76 -8.86
CA ALA A 622 -29.17 -16.86 -8.77
C ALA A 622 -30.48 -16.65 -9.50
N ASN A 623 -30.98 -15.43 -9.75
CA ASN A 623 -32.28 -15.26 -10.44
C ASN A 623 -32.52 -13.92 -11.15
N LYS A 624 -31.55 -12.99 -11.17
CA LYS A 624 -31.77 -11.58 -11.58
C LYS A 624 -33.00 -10.90 -10.92
N THR A 625 -33.53 -11.51 -9.86
CA THR A 625 -34.66 -11.01 -9.11
C THR A 625 -34.16 -10.05 -8.07
N VAL A 626 -34.91 -8.97 -7.88
CA VAL A 626 -34.65 -8.00 -6.82
C VAL A 626 -35.03 -8.62 -5.48
N ASP A 627 -34.12 -8.56 -4.51
CA ASP A 627 -34.36 -8.99 -3.13
C ASP A 627 -34.11 -7.82 -2.17
N TYR A 628 -35.18 -7.14 -1.79
CA TYR A 628 -35.10 -5.99 -0.90
C TYR A 628 -34.77 -6.37 0.54
N PHE A 629 -35.09 -7.58 0.99
CA PHE A 629 -34.82 -8.02 2.37
C PHE A 629 -33.33 -8.29 2.56
N MET A 630 -32.72 -9.03 1.63
CA MET A 630 -31.27 -9.20 1.63
C MET A 630 -30.55 -7.88 1.43
N ALA A 631 -31.02 -7.01 0.52
CA ALA A 631 -30.44 -5.68 0.35
C ALA A 631 -30.42 -4.88 1.66
N LYS A 632 -31.55 -4.84 2.39
CA LYS A 632 -31.64 -4.19 3.70
C LYS A 632 -30.63 -4.80 4.68
N ARG A 633 -30.57 -6.14 4.79
CA ARG A 633 -29.66 -6.83 5.71
C ARG A 633 -28.20 -6.48 5.46
N TYR A 634 -27.76 -6.44 4.20
CA TYR A 634 -26.38 -6.07 3.88
C TYR A 634 -26.09 -4.57 4.08
N TYR A 635 -27.08 -3.70 3.87
CA TYR A 635 -26.93 -2.28 4.25
C TYR A 635 -26.86 -2.08 5.76
N ASP A 636 -27.64 -2.81 6.55
CA ASP A 636 -27.56 -2.79 8.02
C ASP A 636 -26.21 -3.37 8.49
N LEU A 637 -25.71 -4.44 7.85
CA LEU A 637 -24.39 -5.00 8.13
C LEU A 637 -23.25 -4.02 7.77
N SER A 638 -23.37 -3.32 6.65
CA SER A 638 -22.45 -2.27 6.24
C SER A 638 -22.40 -1.15 7.29
N LEU A 639 -23.55 -0.71 7.82
CA LEU A 639 -23.59 0.26 8.94
C LEU A 639 -22.86 -0.26 10.18
N LYS A 640 -23.05 -1.53 10.54
CA LYS A 640 -22.38 -2.15 11.69
C LYS A 640 -20.85 -2.16 11.55
N TYR A 641 -20.33 -2.49 10.36
CA TYR A 641 -18.88 -2.45 10.10
C TYR A 641 -18.36 -1.01 9.98
N GLN A 642 -19.16 -0.08 9.47
CA GLN A 642 -18.83 1.34 9.43
C GLN A 642 -18.73 1.97 10.82
N GLU A 643 -19.55 1.51 11.78
CA GLU A 643 -19.51 1.97 13.18
C GLU A 643 -18.18 1.69 13.86
N LEU A 644 -17.57 0.54 13.57
CA LEU A 644 -16.22 0.22 14.03
C LEU A 644 -15.16 1.16 13.44
N SER A 645 -15.45 1.80 12.30
CA SER A 645 -14.49 2.61 11.54
C SER A 645 -14.67 4.13 11.73
N TYR A 646 -15.65 4.60 12.51
CA TYR A 646 -15.94 6.03 12.77
C TYR A 646 -16.10 6.91 11.50
N ARG A 647 -16.64 6.34 10.41
CA ARG A 647 -16.80 7.03 9.12
C ARG A 647 -18.21 7.56 8.88
N ASN A 648 -18.37 8.37 7.84
CA ASN A 648 -19.66 8.97 7.47
C ASN A 648 -20.71 7.86 7.13
N LYS A 649 -21.84 7.87 7.85
CA LYS A 649 -22.96 6.91 7.69
C LYS A 649 -24.02 7.37 6.70
N VAL A 650 -23.97 8.64 6.28
CA VAL A 650 -24.99 9.28 5.44
C VAL A 650 -25.27 8.49 4.15
N PRO A 651 -24.26 8.00 3.39
CA PRO A 651 -24.53 7.28 2.15
C PRO A 651 -25.36 6.01 2.35
N ILE A 652 -25.08 5.25 3.40
CA ILE A 652 -25.76 3.98 3.67
C ILE A 652 -27.19 4.24 4.16
N ASN A 653 -27.38 5.24 5.03
CA ASN A 653 -28.72 5.66 5.47
C ASN A 653 -29.57 6.16 4.29
N LEU A 654 -28.96 6.89 3.34
CA LEU A 654 -29.64 7.33 2.13
C LEU A 654 -30.01 6.14 1.21
N ALA A 655 -29.14 5.14 1.11
CA ALA A 655 -29.44 3.89 0.39
C ALA A 655 -30.59 3.12 1.06
N LEU A 656 -30.62 3.02 2.39
CA LEU A 656 -31.75 2.44 3.13
C LEU A 656 -33.05 3.22 2.92
N LEU A 657 -32.99 4.56 2.92
CA LEU A 657 -34.15 5.39 2.61
C LEU A 657 -34.64 5.16 1.17
N ARG A 658 -33.72 5.12 0.20
CA ARG A 658 -34.01 4.79 -1.21
C ARG A 658 -34.66 3.42 -1.32
N LEU A 659 -34.14 2.42 -0.61
CA LEU A 659 -34.68 1.06 -0.58
C LEU A 659 -36.12 1.05 -0.07
N ARG A 660 -36.38 1.75 1.05
CA ARG A 660 -37.74 1.89 1.62
C ARG A 660 -38.70 2.58 0.64
N LEU A 661 -38.25 3.64 -0.02
CA LEU A 661 -39.06 4.32 -1.05
C LEU A 661 -39.37 3.39 -2.21
N LYS A 662 -38.36 2.68 -2.76
CA LYS A 662 -38.57 1.70 -3.83
C LYS A 662 -39.57 0.63 -3.44
N TYR A 663 -39.44 0.08 -2.24
CA TYR A 663 -40.37 -0.92 -1.71
C TYR A 663 -41.81 -0.39 -1.64
N LEU A 664 -42.00 0.84 -1.16
CA LEU A 664 -43.32 1.49 -1.10
C LEU A 664 -43.94 1.70 -2.49
N PHE A 665 -43.15 2.11 -3.47
CA PHE A 665 -43.64 2.33 -4.84
C PHE A 665 -43.89 1.01 -5.60
N ASN A 666 -43.10 -0.05 -5.34
CA ASN A 666 -43.30 -1.36 -5.98
C ASN A 666 -44.52 -2.12 -5.42
N ARG A 667 -44.93 -1.85 -4.17
CA ARG A 667 -46.16 -2.43 -3.61
C ARG A 667 -47.43 -1.92 -4.31
N LYS A 668 -47.43 -0.65 -4.72
CA LYS A 668 -48.57 -0.03 -5.43
C LYS A 668 -48.86 -0.63 -6.81
N SER A 669 -47.88 -1.26 -7.47
CA SER A 669 -48.09 -1.96 -8.75
C SER A 669 -48.55 -3.41 -8.58
N ILE A 670 -48.44 -3.98 -7.38
CA ILE A 670 -48.93 -5.33 -7.07
C ILE A 670 -50.42 -5.29 -6.72
N ASP A 671 -50.87 -4.22 -6.05
CA ASP A 671 -52.29 -4.00 -5.69
C ASP A 671 -53.20 -3.75 -6.91
N ASP A 672 -52.65 -3.54 -8.12
CA ASP A 672 -53.44 -3.32 -9.35
C ASP A 672 -53.89 -4.64 -10.03
N HIS A 673 -53.49 -5.82 -9.53
CA HIS A 673 -53.86 -7.12 -10.12
C HIS A 673 -54.69 -8.07 -9.24
N GLU A 674 -55.02 -7.71 -8.01
CA GLU A 674 -55.99 -8.46 -7.20
C GLU A 674 -57.02 -7.53 -6.58
N SER A 675 -58.27 -7.73 -6.97
CA SER A 675 -59.43 -7.02 -6.48
C SER A 675 -60.14 -7.79 -5.37
N HIS A 676 -60.57 -7.05 -4.33
CA HIS A 676 -61.41 -7.42 -3.17
C HIS A 676 -60.68 -8.21 -2.07
N ASP A 677 -60.61 -7.82 -0.80
CA ASP A 677 -61.46 -6.95 0.02
C ASP A 677 -60.70 -6.31 1.21
N GLU A 678 -61.30 -5.22 1.69
CA GLU A 678 -61.24 -4.61 3.02
C GLU A 678 -59.93 -4.10 3.65
N SER A 679 -59.98 -2.78 3.87
CA SER A 679 -59.09 -1.91 4.61
C SER A 679 -58.84 -2.32 6.07
N SER A 680 -57.61 -2.73 6.36
CA SER A 680 -56.87 -2.34 7.57
C SER A 680 -55.36 -2.53 7.29
N GLY A 681 -54.70 -1.56 6.67
CA GLY A 681 -53.97 -0.53 7.42
C GLY A 681 -52.48 -0.89 7.55
N TRP A 682 -51.65 -0.41 6.61
CA TRP A 682 -50.18 -0.62 6.53
C TRP A 682 -49.37 -0.20 7.78
N LEU A 683 -50.01 0.45 8.75
CA LEU A 683 -49.44 0.86 10.04
C LEU A 683 -49.34 -0.31 11.04
N ASN A 684 -50.25 -1.28 11.02
CA ASN A 684 -50.21 -2.42 11.95
C ASN A 684 -49.07 -3.39 11.60
N ALA A 685 -48.81 -3.61 10.30
CA ALA A 685 -47.71 -4.46 9.85
C ALA A 685 -46.30 -3.87 10.13
N PHE A 686 -46.20 -2.56 10.38
CA PHE A 686 -44.93 -1.89 10.67
C PHE A 686 -44.61 -1.87 12.18
N ASN A 687 -45.63 -1.94 13.04
CA ASN A 687 -45.46 -1.98 14.50
C ASN A 687 -44.84 -3.30 14.99
N ASN A 688 -45.05 -4.42 14.28
CA ASN A 688 -44.53 -5.73 14.68
C ASN A 688 -43.03 -5.96 14.37
N MET A 689 -42.29 -4.97 13.85
CA MET A 689 -40.89 -5.15 13.38
C MET A 689 -39.78 -4.65 14.34
N LYS A 690 -40.08 -4.19 15.56
CA LYS A 690 -39.07 -3.52 16.41
C LYS A 690 -38.76 -4.15 17.77
N ALA A 691 -39.32 -5.31 18.09
CA ALA A 691 -39.03 -5.98 19.37
C ALA A 691 -38.04 -7.14 19.21
N GLU A 692 -36.73 -6.87 19.27
CA GLU A 692 -35.76 -7.77 19.94
C GLU A 692 -34.34 -7.15 19.99
N TYR A 693 -33.95 -6.66 21.17
CA TYR A 693 -32.61 -6.92 21.72
C TYR A 693 -32.62 -6.76 23.24
N TYR A 694 -32.63 -7.88 23.95
CA TYR A 694 -31.87 -8.24 25.15
C TYR A 694 -32.59 -9.40 25.87
N ASP A 695 -32.32 -10.65 25.49
CA ASP A 695 -32.17 -11.69 26.50
C ASP A 695 -31.24 -12.82 26.01
N SER A 696 -30.42 -13.28 26.95
CA SER A 696 -29.35 -14.25 26.81
C SER A 696 -29.87 -15.67 26.63
N ASN A 697 -29.59 -16.30 25.47
CA ASN A 697 -29.33 -17.74 25.27
C ASN A 697 -29.05 -18.01 23.78
N ASP A 698 -27.78 -18.03 23.39
CA ASP A 698 -27.32 -17.83 21.99
C ASP A 698 -26.98 -19.13 21.21
N ASP A 699 -27.18 -20.33 21.77
CA ASP A 699 -26.77 -21.58 21.11
C ASP A 699 -27.91 -22.33 20.39
N LEU A 700 -29.16 -22.21 20.86
CA LEU A 700 -30.32 -22.89 20.25
C LEU A 700 -30.90 -22.11 19.05
N ASN A 701 -30.73 -20.78 19.04
CA ASN A 701 -31.31 -19.90 18.02
C ASN A 701 -30.50 -19.87 16.70
N GLN A 702 -29.22 -20.24 16.71
CA GLN A 702 -28.42 -20.34 15.48
C GLN A 702 -28.73 -21.61 14.67
N GLU A 703 -29.12 -22.70 15.34
CA GLU A 703 -29.51 -23.94 14.67
C GLU A 703 -30.86 -23.77 14.00
N GLU A 704 -31.81 -23.13 14.68
CA GLU A 704 -33.10 -22.77 14.13
C GLU A 704 -32.98 -21.71 13.01
N ALA A 705 -32.03 -20.76 13.08
CA ALA A 705 -31.75 -19.81 12.00
C ALA A 705 -31.09 -20.47 10.77
N ARG A 706 -30.28 -21.53 10.98
CA ARG A 706 -29.71 -22.34 9.90
C ARG A 706 -30.76 -23.25 9.27
N GLU A 707 -31.70 -23.77 10.06
CA GLU A 707 -32.86 -24.48 9.57
C GLU A 707 -33.84 -23.55 8.84
N LYS A 708 -34.06 -22.32 9.33
CA LYS A 708 -34.80 -21.25 8.63
C LYS A 708 -34.15 -20.90 7.29
N ALA A 709 -32.82 -20.82 7.23
CA ALA A 709 -32.08 -20.61 5.97
C ALA A 709 -32.14 -21.84 5.02
N ARG A 710 -32.23 -23.06 5.54
CA ARG A 710 -32.45 -24.29 4.75
C ARG A 710 -33.89 -24.40 4.24
N ALA A 711 -34.88 -24.05 5.06
CA ALA A 711 -36.29 -24.03 4.69
C ALA A 711 -36.59 -22.99 3.58
N HIS A 712 -35.88 -21.86 3.56
CA HIS A 712 -35.93 -20.91 2.44
C HIS A 712 -35.33 -21.45 1.13
N HIS A 713 -34.50 -22.50 1.18
CA HIS A 713 -34.04 -23.21 0.00
C HIS A 713 -35.09 -24.19 -0.55
N GLU A 714 -36.10 -24.56 0.25
CA GLU A 714 -37.08 -25.63 -0.02
C GLU A 714 -38.54 -25.14 -0.21
N GLY A 715 -38.88 -23.90 0.14
CA GLY A 715 -40.04 -23.17 -0.41
C GLY A 715 -41.42 -23.42 0.22
N THR A 716 -41.59 -23.30 1.55
CA THR A 716 -42.92 -23.34 2.22
C THR A 716 -43.18 -22.15 3.16
N SER A 717 -44.46 -21.73 3.33
CA SER A 717 -44.90 -20.51 4.03
C SER A 717 -45.74 -20.76 5.30
N TYR A 718 -45.64 -19.90 6.34
CA TYR A 718 -46.62 -19.77 7.46
C TYR A 718 -46.64 -18.35 8.12
N ASP A 719 -47.81 -18.01 8.68
CA ASP A 719 -48.32 -16.72 9.23
C ASP A 719 -47.99 -16.44 10.73
N TYR A 720 -48.14 -15.16 11.16
CA TYR A 720 -47.98 -14.67 12.55
C TYR A 720 -49.16 -13.77 13.02
N ASP A 721 -49.49 -13.85 14.33
CA ASP A 721 -50.42 -13.00 15.10
C ASP A 721 -49.72 -11.84 15.89
N ASP A 722 -50.54 -10.89 16.38
CA ASP A 722 -50.34 -9.45 16.67
C ASP A 722 -49.78 -8.95 18.04
N GLU A 723 -49.41 -7.63 18.07
CA GLU A 723 -49.43 -6.55 19.14
C GLU A 723 -48.06 -5.80 19.39
N GLU A 724 -47.87 -4.50 19.77
CA GLU A 724 -48.38 -3.13 19.45
C GLU A 724 -47.40 -1.99 20.00
N TYR A 725 -47.41 -0.76 19.40
CA TYR A 725 -46.89 0.65 19.76
C TYR A 725 -45.39 1.10 19.56
N ASP A 726 -44.95 2.39 19.29
CA ASP A 726 -45.35 3.77 19.73
C ASP A 726 -44.87 4.99 18.81
N VAL A 727 -45.34 6.24 19.06
CA VAL A 727 -45.67 7.38 18.13
C VAL A 727 -44.59 8.46 17.77
N GLY A 728 -43.37 8.41 18.29
CA GLY A 728 -42.40 9.53 18.20
C GLY A 728 -41.83 9.91 16.82
N ASP A 729 -41.66 8.95 15.91
CA ASP A 729 -40.91 9.14 14.65
C ASP A 729 -41.75 9.78 13.52
N TYR A 730 -43.08 9.70 13.62
CA TYR A 730 -44.02 10.24 12.63
C TYR A 730 -44.05 11.76 12.60
N LEU A 731 -43.77 12.40 13.73
CA LEU A 731 -43.84 13.85 13.88
C LEU A 731 -42.68 14.55 13.15
N VAL A 732 -41.48 13.94 13.16
CA VAL A 732 -40.29 14.47 12.48
C VAL A 732 -40.42 14.37 10.95
N LEU A 733 -41.00 13.27 10.47
CA LEU A 733 -41.21 13.03 9.04
C LEU A 733 -42.29 13.96 8.46
N PHE A 734 -43.34 14.22 9.24
CA PHE A 734 -44.38 15.17 8.85
C PHE A 734 -43.86 16.62 8.76
N ILE A 735 -43.01 17.05 9.71
CA ILE A 735 -42.45 18.41 9.73
C ILE A 735 -41.49 18.61 8.54
N THR A 736 -40.66 17.62 8.24
CA THR A 736 -39.68 17.71 7.14
C THR A 736 -40.35 17.72 5.77
N CYS A 737 -41.35 16.86 5.53
CA CYS A 737 -42.14 16.88 4.29
C CYS A 737 -42.91 18.19 4.11
N SER A 738 -43.50 18.73 5.19
CA SER A 738 -44.22 20.00 5.15
C SER A 738 -43.30 21.18 4.81
N PHE A 739 -42.07 21.19 5.34
CA PHE A 739 -41.08 22.24 5.06
C PHE A 739 -40.69 22.29 3.57
N PHE A 740 -40.41 21.13 2.96
CA PHE A 740 -40.05 21.07 1.53
C PHE A 740 -41.22 21.42 0.60
N LEU A 741 -42.46 21.06 0.98
CA LEU A 741 -43.65 21.38 0.19
C LEU A 741 -43.94 22.88 0.19
N ILE A 742 -43.72 23.58 1.31
CA ILE A 742 -43.85 25.03 1.41
C ILE A 742 -42.84 25.74 0.48
N ILE A 743 -41.57 25.32 0.49
CA ILE A 743 -40.53 25.91 -0.38
C ILE A 743 -40.85 25.69 -1.86
N PHE A 744 -41.33 24.49 -2.22
CA PHE A 744 -41.71 24.15 -3.58
C PHE A 744 -42.87 25.04 -4.09
N VAL A 745 -43.92 25.20 -3.28
CA VAL A 745 -45.07 26.05 -3.59
C VAL A 745 -44.67 27.52 -3.68
N GLN A 746 -43.79 28.00 -2.80
CA GLN A 746 -43.27 29.37 -2.87
C GLN A 746 -42.48 29.63 -4.17
N ASN A 747 -41.66 28.68 -4.61
CA ASN A 747 -40.92 28.79 -5.87
C ASN A 747 -41.83 28.82 -7.10
N ILE A 748 -42.91 28.03 -7.10
CA ILE A 748 -43.92 28.06 -8.16
C ILE A 748 -44.67 29.40 -8.17
N MET A 749 -45.10 29.88 -7.00
CA MET A 749 -45.79 31.18 -6.90
C MET A 749 -44.90 32.35 -7.34
N GLN A 750 -43.60 32.33 -7.02
CA GLN A 750 -42.67 33.34 -7.50
C GLN A 750 -42.52 33.33 -9.02
N ARG A 751 -42.49 32.14 -9.65
CA ARG A 751 -42.48 32.02 -11.13
C ARG A 751 -43.77 32.56 -11.76
N ILE A 752 -44.92 32.25 -11.19
CA ILE A 752 -46.22 32.76 -11.66
C ILE A 752 -46.30 34.28 -11.55
N ARG A 753 -45.81 34.87 -10.45
CA ARG A 753 -45.77 36.34 -10.27
C ARG A 753 -44.87 37.02 -11.32
N ARG A 754 -43.72 36.44 -11.65
CA ARG A 754 -42.85 36.95 -12.72
C ARG A 754 -43.53 36.89 -14.09
N TRP A 755 -44.27 35.82 -14.37
CA TRP A 755 -45.03 35.68 -15.61
C TRP A 755 -46.17 36.72 -15.72
N ARG A 756 -46.89 36.97 -14.62
CA ARG A 756 -47.95 38.00 -14.57
C ARG A 756 -47.42 39.42 -14.75
N ASN A 757 -46.28 39.74 -14.15
CA ASN A 757 -45.65 41.05 -14.32
C ASN A 757 -45.06 41.26 -15.72
N ALA A 758 -44.62 40.18 -16.40
CA ALA A 758 -44.18 40.25 -17.79
C ALA A 758 -45.33 40.56 -18.77
N ASN A 759 -46.53 40.02 -18.53
CA ASN A 759 -47.72 40.34 -19.34
C ASN A 759 -48.23 41.78 -19.13
N ASN A 760 -48.26 42.27 -17.89
CA ASN A 760 -48.70 43.65 -17.61
C ASN A 760 -47.75 44.72 -18.21
N ASN A 761 -46.46 44.41 -18.37
CA ASN A 761 -45.50 45.31 -19.01
C ASN A 761 -45.64 45.34 -20.54
N ASN A 762 -46.20 44.30 -21.16
CA ASN A 762 -46.49 44.30 -22.60
C ASN A 762 -47.75 45.10 -22.94
N GLU A 763 -48.80 45.05 -22.11
CA GLU A 763 -50.02 45.88 -22.31
C GLU A 763 -49.76 47.39 -22.11
N ASN A 764 -48.79 47.77 -21.27
CA ASN A 764 -48.40 49.18 -21.10
C ASN A 764 -47.48 49.72 -22.21
N ASN A 765 -46.75 48.83 -22.93
CA ASN A 765 -45.88 49.23 -24.03
C ASN A 765 -46.59 49.30 -25.39
N GLU A 766 -47.69 48.58 -25.60
CA GLU A 766 -48.53 48.74 -26.81
C GLU A 766 -49.35 50.04 -26.79
N ASN A 767 -49.68 50.59 -25.63
CA ASN A 767 -50.40 51.87 -25.51
C ASN A 767 -49.52 53.14 -25.67
N ASN A 768 -48.18 53.00 -25.59
CA ASN A 768 -47.24 54.14 -25.74
C ASN A 768 -46.52 54.18 -27.10
N ALA A 769 -46.74 53.21 -28.00
CA ALA A 769 -46.09 53.15 -29.32
C ALA A 769 -46.85 53.90 -30.44
N ASN A 770 -48.00 54.52 -30.15
CA ASN A 770 -48.82 55.26 -31.13
C ASN A 770 -48.65 56.79 -31.14
N ASN A 771 -47.68 57.35 -30.41
CA ASN A 771 -47.38 58.78 -30.45
C ASN A 771 -45.86 59.02 -30.54
N GLY A 772 -45.35 59.36 -31.73
CA GLY A 772 -43.97 59.84 -31.87
C GLY A 772 -43.34 59.63 -33.24
N ILE A 773 -43.86 60.32 -34.25
CA ILE A 773 -43.22 60.51 -35.56
C ILE A 773 -42.11 61.57 -35.44
N ASN A 774 -40.86 61.23 -35.80
CA ASN A 774 -39.88 62.03 -36.59
C ASN A 774 -38.40 61.79 -36.22
N GLY A 775 -37.55 61.62 -37.26
CA GLY A 775 -36.20 62.23 -37.27
C GLY A 775 -34.96 61.31 -37.32
N ILE A 776 -34.64 60.78 -38.50
CA ILE A 776 -33.39 61.00 -39.28
C ILE A 776 -31.97 60.66 -38.69
N ASP A 777 -31.26 59.83 -39.49
CA ASP A 777 -29.80 59.69 -39.78
C ASP A 777 -28.83 58.84 -38.93
N GLY A 778 -28.12 57.93 -39.64
CA GLY A 778 -26.73 57.52 -39.34
C GLY A 778 -26.39 56.01 -39.40
N ASN A 779 -25.99 55.50 -40.58
CA ASN A 779 -25.34 54.17 -40.84
C ASN A 779 -23.84 54.18 -40.38
N PRO A 780 -22.99 53.11 -40.42
CA PRO A 780 -23.18 51.67 -40.70
C PRO A 780 -22.31 50.65 -39.87
N GLN A 781 -22.50 49.34 -40.16
CA GLN A 781 -21.53 48.21 -40.11
C GLN A 781 -21.00 47.65 -38.76
N ASN A 782 -21.43 46.45 -38.35
CA ASN A 782 -20.86 45.14 -38.74
C ASN A 782 -21.57 43.97 -38.03
N ALA A 783 -21.73 42.87 -38.75
CA ALA A 783 -22.55 41.71 -38.42
C ALA A 783 -21.76 40.51 -37.86
N ASN A 784 -22.52 39.55 -37.31
CA ASN A 784 -22.25 38.12 -37.05
C ASN A 784 -21.72 37.77 -35.63
N ASP A 785 -22.28 36.84 -34.83
CA ASP A 785 -23.31 35.80 -35.01
C ASP A 785 -24.02 35.53 -33.66
N GLN A 786 -25.33 35.79 -33.55
CA GLN A 786 -26.46 34.83 -33.56
C GLN A 786 -26.36 33.57 -32.67
N VAL A 787 -26.85 33.74 -31.44
CA VAL A 787 -27.46 32.69 -30.61
C VAL A 787 -28.86 32.40 -31.16
N ASN A 788 -29.06 31.23 -31.78
CA ASN A 788 -30.39 30.74 -32.14
C ASN A 788 -30.93 29.81 -31.06
N ALA A 789 -31.82 30.35 -30.23
CA ALA A 789 -32.76 29.58 -29.45
C ALA A 789 -33.93 29.14 -30.35
N ARG A 790 -34.11 27.83 -30.54
CA ARG A 790 -35.37 27.23 -30.98
C ARG A 790 -35.61 25.93 -30.20
N PHE A 791 -36.42 26.03 -29.15
CA PHE A 791 -37.07 24.87 -28.54
C PHE A 791 -38.47 24.74 -29.15
N GLY A 792 -38.64 23.71 -29.98
CA GLY A 792 -39.94 23.20 -30.40
C GLY A 792 -40.15 21.81 -29.78
N PHE A 793 -41.24 21.65 -29.04
CA PHE A 793 -41.71 20.37 -28.52
C PHE A 793 -42.35 19.56 -29.66
N ASN A 794 -41.99 18.28 -29.78
CA ASN A 794 -42.85 17.29 -30.42
C ASN A 794 -42.81 16.00 -29.59
N ILE A 795 -43.98 15.57 -29.15
CA ILE A 795 -44.22 14.42 -28.27
C ILE A 795 -44.44 13.19 -29.13
N GLY A 796 -43.74 12.11 -28.83
CA GLY A 796 -43.97 10.79 -29.43
C GLY A 796 -43.05 9.71 -28.87
N GLY A 797 -43.52 9.01 -27.83
CA GLY A 797 -43.13 7.65 -27.44
C GLY A 797 -41.69 7.41 -26.96
N ALA A 798 -41.47 7.35 -25.65
CA ALA A 798 -40.54 6.44 -24.97
C ALA A 798 -40.55 6.68 -23.45
N ASN A 799 -40.36 5.59 -22.70
CA ASN A 799 -40.25 5.51 -21.24
C ASN A 799 -39.46 6.66 -20.60
N VAL A 800 -40.08 7.37 -19.66
CA VAL A 800 -39.44 8.44 -18.90
C VAL A 800 -38.97 7.89 -17.56
N GLU A 801 -37.68 7.53 -17.50
CA GLU A 801 -36.94 7.33 -16.25
C GLU A 801 -36.81 8.67 -15.52
N PHE A 802 -37.36 8.78 -14.31
CA PHE A 802 -37.19 9.93 -13.44
C PHE A 802 -35.95 9.75 -12.55
N HIS A 803 -34.83 10.35 -12.95
CA HIS A 803 -33.70 10.57 -12.05
C HIS A 803 -34.04 11.69 -11.05
N PHE A 804 -34.27 11.34 -9.79
CA PHE A 804 -34.29 12.30 -8.69
C PHE A 804 -32.86 12.57 -8.18
N PHE A 805 -32.54 13.86 -8.12
CA PHE A 805 -31.28 14.46 -7.70
C PHE A 805 -30.85 14.04 -6.28
N ALA A 806 -29.56 13.76 -6.11
CA ALA A 806 -28.85 13.83 -4.83
C ALA A 806 -27.93 15.06 -4.86
N ILE A 807 -28.03 15.91 -3.83
CA ILE A 807 -27.02 16.90 -3.44
C ILE A 807 -25.97 16.19 -2.59
#